data_AF-A0A8T1GAS3-F1
#
_entry.id   AF-A0A8T1GAS3-F1
#
_cell.length_a   1.000
_cell.length_b   1.000
_cell.length_c   1.000
_cell.angle_alpha   90.00
_cell.angle_beta   90.00
_cell.angle_gamma   90.00
#
_symmetry.space_group_name_H-M   'P 1'
#
loop_
_entity.id
_entity.type
_entity.pdbx_description
1 polymer ?
#
loop_
_entity_poly.entity_id
_entity_poly.type
_entity_poly.pdbx_seq_one_letter_code
_entity_poly.pdbx_strand_id
1 'polypeptide(L)'
;MISVVRSLESTSSSILQSDDSFVFDGTNSDIARQLYIRHNKGDVGDQVNFTSIPEAIAARLDPFNIKFNDLPGLVQRAVLWDSGFAISPTNEAVQIRTINNFTMAELAVPKDEVSGADCTFKNCSQPNGVTAHYTQYCTGDQMLSVSRCVVDIFEDKDAVNYLGAMWSRGGDPDMAPLIRLREHSWTDPSSNMSYSVYAVHTVPRNLAATWDQCRPDKEYASLAVPCYRSDKITVEMDEALTTPQGTAWVTTWLDDEFAEKSGQGLGTLVLVLIIVGGVLALGLFGLGWYCCCRRAKRREEKPALGADDFDVESPVYMTPELAKPPTASSGRLTQQSSVFSQSSIDFESAGSNRTLEILLNSPHLQGRRIPYESVTFKNTLSKGVNGEVWVCEYNGYKVAVKRLLQGNQKAETVQAFAEEIELSASLVHPNIVEFIGVAWNSLNNLVMVLEFFPRGVAPTRKPSLKASGNGDSRVGTGNAQAFAAAAGYDAFFKSGNLDVMLRLDANPIATVPADCHAAHHSKNRRLSMTMKGVTVLAVALALPSSMAQGHTISLRSLESNSSFVFDGTHSDIAQQLYIRHKAGDTDTKVSLDSVPVAVANRLSDLNIQFSDLPGLVQRAVLWDTGFALSPSNAPVQVWTMQDYTMADIAVPKDEVSGEGCTFKNCTQPNDELAYYTLICSGAQMVNVSRCVADTFVDSAATSYLGSMWSVGGGDPSMVPHIRLRDHSWVDPVTEVSYSVYAVHTTSVADDPAWNVCPADDGYGALTVPCHRRDEFTDKEMAAMNTPTGSAWVTTWLEEEFAEGSGFDLLLLVPILGAVVLIVAIGFGWVYWKRKDKSKIEDTVSTTCDLAAVSPQYMSGSTVPLPKYASGTPEHALRPTVMTTQGSLLSSQSASNG
;
A
#
# COMPACT_ATOMS: atom_id res chain seq x y z
N MET A 1 34.58 39.91 -15.10
CA MET A 1 35.58 39.11 -14.35
C MET A 1 34.96 37.75 -14.09
N ILE A 2 35.72 36.67 -14.29
CA ILE A 2 35.85 35.49 -13.41
C ILE A 2 34.55 35.17 -12.62
N SER A 3 33.68 34.21 -12.99
CA SER A 3 33.87 32.83 -13.49
C SER A 3 34.49 31.87 -12.46
N VAL A 4 33.62 31.08 -11.82
CA VAL A 4 33.89 29.69 -11.44
C VAL A 4 32.64 28.89 -11.79
N VAL A 5 32.74 28.01 -12.79
CA VAL A 5 31.81 26.87 -12.92
C VAL A 5 32.33 25.80 -11.96
N ARG A 6 31.45 25.26 -11.11
CA ARG A 6 31.69 24.01 -10.37
C ARG A 6 30.70 22.96 -10.83
N SER A 7 31.15 21.71 -10.82
CA SER A 7 30.44 20.57 -11.40
C SER A 7 28.96 20.53 -11.00
N LEU A 8 28.08 20.48 -12.01
CA LEU A 8 26.93 19.61 -11.93
C LEU A 8 27.43 18.19 -12.19
N GLU A 9 27.93 17.55 -11.14
CA GLU A 9 27.99 16.09 -11.14
C GLU A 9 26.55 15.59 -11.11
N SER A 10 26.18 14.85 -12.15
CA SER A 10 24.89 14.17 -12.24
C SER A 10 24.89 13.00 -11.26
N THR A 11 24.78 13.28 -9.97
CA THR A 11 24.54 12.29 -8.93
C THR A 11 23.27 11.55 -9.29
N SER A 12 23.42 10.29 -9.69
CA SER A 12 22.30 9.41 -10.05
C SER A 12 21.32 9.33 -8.89
N SER A 13 20.04 9.50 -9.19
CA SER A 13 18.95 9.38 -8.22
C SER A 13 18.79 7.93 -7.76
N SER A 14 19.61 7.54 -6.79
CA SER A 14 19.41 6.35 -5.97
C SER A 14 18.64 6.74 -4.71
N ILE A 15 17.33 6.50 -4.72
CA ILE A 15 16.63 6.04 -3.52
C ILE A 15 17.49 4.92 -2.91
N LEU A 16 17.63 4.91 -1.57
CA LEU A 16 18.51 4.02 -0.80
C LEU A 16 18.83 2.70 -1.53
N GLN A 17 20.09 2.49 -1.90
CA GLN A 17 20.54 1.14 -2.24
C GLN A 17 20.18 0.25 -1.04
N SER A 18 19.53 -0.89 -1.29
CA SER A 18 19.26 -1.88 -0.27
C SER A 18 20.59 -2.51 0.13
N ASP A 19 21.26 -1.84 1.07
CA ASP A 19 22.40 -2.38 1.80
C ASP A 19 21.81 -3.45 2.72
N ASP A 20 21.68 -4.67 2.19
CA ASP A 20 21.01 -5.84 2.78
C ASP A 20 21.66 -6.30 4.10
N SER A 21 22.80 -5.70 4.47
CA SER A 21 23.45 -5.77 5.77
C SER A 21 22.74 -4.98 6.88
N PHE A 22 21.77 -4.12 6.58
CA PHE A 22 21.11 -3.30 7.60
C PHE A 22 20.14 -4.11 8.47
N VAL A 23 20.44 -4.18 9.76
CA VAL A 23 19.60 -4.80 10.79
C VAL A 23 19.53 -3.87 12.00
N PHE A 24 18.33 -3.70 12.55
CA PHE A 24 18.12 -2.92 13.77
C PHE A 24 18.33 -3.78 15.04
N ASP A 25 19.57 -4.25 15.25
CA ASP A 25 19.98 -5.03 16.44
C ASP A 25 20.54 -4.18 17.60
N GLY A 26 20.52 -2.85 17.46
CA GLY A 26 21.16 -1.91 18.38
C GLY A 26 22.68 -1.75 18.23
N THR A 27 23.29 -2.22 17.12
CA THR A 27 24.66 -1.80 16.72
C THR A 27 24.75 -0.34 16.29
N ASN A 28 23.64 0.19 15.79
CA ASN A 28 23.51 1.50 15.18
C ASN A 28 22.24 2.17 15.72
N SER A 29 22.10 3.47 15.48
CA SER A 29 20.90 4.24 15.79
C SER A 29 20.27 4.86 14.54
N ASP A 30 20.33 4.18 13.39
CA ASP A 30 19.64 4.63 12.17
C ASP A 30 18.13 4.29 12.25
N ILE A 31 17.50 4.90 13.24
CA ILE A 31 16.07 4.81 13.54
C ILE A 31 15.25 5.32 12.36
N ALA A 32 15.75 6.33 11.62
CA ALA A 32 15.10 6.82 10.41
C ALA A 32 15.04 5.76 9.30
N ARG A 33 16.14 5.03 9.05
CA ARG A 33 16.16 3.92 8.08
C ARG A 33 15.32 2.73 8.53
N GLN A 34 15.31 2.39 9.81
CA GLN A 34 14.39 1.35 10.31
C GLN A 34 12.92 1.76 10.13
N LEU A 35 12.56 3.00 10.46
CA LEU A 35 11.19 3.51 10.27
C LEU A 35 10.78 3.57 8.79
N TYR A 36 11.71 3.90 7.87
CA TYR A 36 11.51 3.78 6.43
C TYR A 36 11.23 2.33 6.00
N ILE A 37 12.00 1.36 6.51
CA ILE A 37 11.80 -0.06 6.23
C ILE A 37 10.44 -0.56 6.78
N ARG A 38 10.01 -0.08 7.95
CA ARG A 38 8.69 -0.42 8.52
C ARG A 38 7.55 0.20 7.73
N HIS A 39 7.63 1.48 7.40
CA HIS A 39 6.69 2.18 6.51
C HIS A 39 6.54 1.46 5.16
N ASN A 40 7.65 1.07 4.53
CA ASN A 40 7.65 0.30 3.28
C ASN A 40 7.08 -1.13 3.42
N LYS A 41 7.10 -1.72 4.62
CA LYS A 41 6.42 -2.99 4.94
C LYS A 41 4.92 -2.82 5.19
N GLY A 42 4.41 -1.59 5.23
CA GLY A 42 3.01 -1.28 5.52
C GLY A 42 2.70 -1.13 7.00
N ASP A 43 3.71 -1.05 7.87
CA ASP A 43 3.48 -0.75 9.29
C ASP A 43 2.87 0.65 9.46
N VAL A 44 1.92 0.74 10.37
CA VAL A 44 1.40 2.00 10.89
C VAL A 44 1.96 2.26 12.29
N GLY A 45 1.81 3.49 12.77
CA GLY A 45 2.11 3.86 14.15
C GLY A 45 1.70 5.29 14.42
N ASP A 46 1.51 5.62 15.69
CA ASP A 46 0.76 6.80 16.11
C ASP A 46 1.39 8.11 15.65
N GLN A 47 0.56 9.08 15.25
CA GLN A 47 1.02 10.42 14.96
C GLN A 47 1.45 11.15 16.24
N VAL A 48 2.52 11.93 16.14
CA VAL A 48 3.10 12.68 17.25
C VAL A 48 2.50 14.10 17.25
N ASN A 49 1.50 14.30 18.11
CA ASN A 49 0.78 15.58 18.19
C ASN A 49 1.52 16.58 19.08
N PHE A 50 2.26 17.52 18.48
CA PHE A 50 2.96 18.59 19.19
C PHE A 50 2.13 19.88 19.30
N THR A 51 2.21 20.56 20.44
CA THR A 51 1.69 21.92 20.61
C THR A 51 2.37 22.95 19.69
N SER A 52 3.62 22.71 19.30
CA SER A 52 4.34 23.47 18.28
C SER A 52 5.41 22.61 17.59
N ILE A 53 5.42 22.61 16.26
CA ILE A 53 6.44 21.95 15.44
C ILE A 53 7.75 22.77 15.50
N PRO A 54 8.94 22.15 15.68
CA PRO A 54 10.20 22.89 15.67
C PRO A 54 10.47 23.58 14.33
N GLU A 55 11.04 24.80 14.36
CA GLU A 55 11.33 25.60 13.16
C GLU A 55 12.21 24.85 12.15
N ALA A 56 13.20 24.07 12.63
CA ALA A 56 14.06 23.23 11.78
C ALA A 56 13.31 22.10 11.05
N ILE A 57 12.20 21.61 11.61
CA ILE A 57 11.34 20.61 10.96
C ILE A 57 10.43 21.30 9.93
N ALA A 58 9.82 22.44 10.29
CA ALA A 58 8.98 23.21 9.38
C ALA A 58 9.77 23.67 8.14
N ALA A 59 10.91 24.35 8.33
CA ALA A 59 11.75 24.86 7.24
C ALA A 59 12.35 23.76 6.35
N ARG A 60 12.37 22.50 6.81
CA ARG A 60 12.75 21.33 6.00
C ARG A 60 11.61 20.83 5.11
N LEU A 61 10.37 20.94 5.56
CA LEU A 61 9.17 20.43 4.87
C LEU A 61 8.52 21.50 3.96
N ASP A 62 8.65 22.78 4.30
CA ASP A 62 8.15 23.94 3.54
C ASP A 62 8.51 23.90 2.03
N PRO A 63 9.73 23.52 1.58
CA PRO A 63 10.08 23.49 0.15
C PRO A 63 9.25 22.51 -0.68
N PHE A 64 8.62 21.53 -0.03
CA PHE A 64 7.83 20.45 -0.63
C PHE A 64 6.31 20.65 -0.44
N ASN A 65 5.90 21.74 0.23
CA ASN A 65 4.55 22.02 0.73
C ASN A 65 3.97 20.93 1.65
N ILE A 66 4.83 20.18 2.35
CA ILE A 66 4.43 19.10 3.27
C ILE A 66 4.10 19.71 4.64
N LYS A 67 2.94 19.40 5.22
CA LYS A 67 2.67 19.70 6.64
C LYS A 67 3.07 18.52 7.50
N PHE A 68 3.78 18.76 8.60
CA PHE A 68 4.21 17.69 9.52
C PHE A 68 3.04 16.82 10.02
N ASN A 69 1.89 17.44 10.33
CA ASN A 69 0.71 16.76 10.85
C ASN A 69 0.00 15.88 9.79
N ASP A 70 0.29 16.06 8.50
CA ASP A 70 -0.28 15.27 7.41
C ASP A 70 0.57 14.01 7.13
N LEU A 71 1.78 13.90 7.70
CA LEU A 71 2.66 12.75 7.56
C LEU A 71 2.24 11.57 8.46
N PRO A 72 2.39 10.30 8.04
CA PRO A 72 2.17 9.14 8.91
C PRO A 72 3.12 9.14 10.12
N GLY A 73 2.70 8.57 11.25
CA GLY A 73 3.43 8.67 12.51
C GLY A 73 4.84 8.04 12.52
N LEU A 74 5.09 7.02 11.68
CA LEU A 74 6.43 6.49 11.46
C LEU A 74 7.33 7.49 10.71
N VAL A 75 6.78 8.18 9.70
CA VAL A 75 7.48 9.20 8.91
C VAL A 75 7.75 10.43 9.77
N GLN A 76 6.80 10.86 10.59
CA GLN A 76 6.99 11.91 11.60
C GLN A 76 8.17 11.59 12.53
N ARG A 77 8.23 10.37 13.09
CA ARG A 77 9.36 9.92 13.91
C ARG A 77 10.68 9.86 13.14
N ALA A 78 10.67 9.42 11.87
CA ALA A 78 11.87 9.38 11.03
C ALA A 78 12.42 10.79 10.74
N VAL A 79 11.55 11.73 10.36
CA VAL A 79 11.90 13.14 10.08
C VAL A 79 12.40 13.85 11.34
N LEU A 80 11.79 13.60 12.51
CA LEU A 80 12.29 14.09 13.79
C LEU A 80 13.71 13.58 14.05
N TRP A 81 13.91 12.25 14.06
CA TRP A 81 15.19 11.64 14.39
C TRP A 81 16.32 12.07 13.44
N ASP A 82 16.06 12.00 12.13
CA ASP A 82 17.01 12.39 11.09
C ASP A 82 17.37 13.89 11.15
N SER A 83 16.46 14.74 11.63
CA SER A 83 16.73 16.17 11.88
C SER A 83 17.28 16.46 13.28
N GLY A 84 17.59 15.43 14.07
CA GLY A 84 18.17 15.59 15.41
C GLY A 84 17.18 15.86 16.54
N PHE A 85 15.96 15.33 16.49
CA PHE A 85 14.96 15.49 17.55
C PHE A 85 14.50 14.15 18.14
N ALA A 86 14.14 14.18 19.43
CA ALA A 86 13.45 13.10 20.13
C ALA A 86 12.28 13.65 20.95
N ILE A 87 11.44 12.77 21.50
CA ILE A 87 10.16 13.13 22.11
C ILE A 87 10.23 12.95 23.63
N SER A 88 9.91 14.00 24.38
CA SER A 88 9.86 13.98 25.86
C SER A 88 8.73 13.08 26.41
N PRO A 89 8.70 12.83 27.73
CA PRO A 89 7.53 12.25 28.41
C PRO A 89 6.28 13.14 28.35
N THR A 90 6.45 14.44 28.08
CA THR A 90 5.38 15.45 27.94
C THR A 90 4.83 15.57 26.50
N ASN A 91 5.24 14.70 25.56
CA ASN A 91 4.94 14.80 24.12
C ASN A 91 5.45 16.10 23.47
N GLU A 92 6.63 16.58 23.86
CA GLU A 92 7.31 17.75 23.28
C GLU A 92 8.53 17.31 22.46
N ALA A 93 8.85 18.04 21.39
CA ALA A 93 10.04 17.80 20.56
C ALA A 93 11.27 18.47 21.19
N VAL A 94 12.27 17.66 21.54
CA VAL A 94 13.51 18.11 22.20
C VAL A 94 14.69 17.93 21.26
N GLN A 95 15.52 18.96 21.11
CA GLN A 95 16.71 18.93 20.27
C GLN A 95 17.78 18.01 20.87
N ILE A 96 18.31 17.13 20.02
CA ILE A 96 19.56 16.41 20.20
C ILE A 96 20.64 17.13 19.37
N ARG A 97 21.79 17.37 20.00
CA ARG A 97 23.03 17.86 19.37
C ARG A 97 24.10 16.77 19.49
N THR A 98 25.00 16.70 18.52
CA THR A 98 25.95 15.59 18.37
C THR A 98 27.37 16.03 18.72
N ILE A 99 28.12 15.13 19.36
CA ILE A 99 29.51 15.37 19.79
C ILE A 99 30.45 14.88 18.68
N ASN A 100 31.57 15.57 18.44
CA ASN A 100 32.63 15.16 17.51
C ASN A 100 32.17 14.83 16.06
N ASN A 101 31.07 15.43 15.60
CA ASN A 101 30.43 15.18 14.29
C ASN A 101 29.92 13.74 14.07
N PHE A 102 29.60 12.97 15.11
CA PHE A 102 28.81 11.75 14.95
C PHE A 102 27.44 12.06 14.34
N THR A 103 26.96 11.22 13.42
CA THR A 103 25.60 11.35 12.87
C THR A 103 24.54 10.77 13.81
N MET A 104 23.27 11.08 13.56
CA MET A 104 22.13 10.47 14.30
C MET A 104 22.07 8.93 14.15
N ALA A 105 22.69 8.37 13.10
CA ALA A 105 22.83 6.92 12.90
C ALA A 105 23.92 6.26 13.77
N GLU A 106 24.83 7.06 14.35
CA GLU A 106 26.05 6.60 15.05
C GLU A 106 26.01 6.85 16.56
N LEU A 107 24.87 7.25 17.14
CA LEU A 107 24.74 7.54 18.56
C LEU A 107 24.69 6.29 19.44
N ALA A 108 24.29 5.14 18.88
CA ALA A 108 24.40 3.85 19.56
C ALA A 108 25.87 3.55 19.92
N VAL A 109 26.19 3.64 21.22
CA VAL A 109 27.56 3.47 21.71
C VAL A 109 27.96 1.98 21.65
N PRO A 110 29.07 1.60 21.00
CA PRO A 110 29.54 0.23 20.96
C PRO A 110 29.84 -0.35 22.34
N LYS A 111 29.57 -1.65 22.53
CA LYS A 111 29.79 -2.36 23.80
C LYS A 111 31.25 -2.27 24.26
N ASP A 112 32.18 -2.36 23.33
CA ASP A 112 33.61 -2.28 23.56
C ASP A 112 34.04 -0.89 24.07
N GLU A 113 33.46 0.20 23.56
CA GLU A 113 33.64 1.55 24.10
C GLU A 113 33.08 1.67 25.52
N VAL A 114 31.84 1.22 25.77
CA VAL A 114 31.25 1.19 27.13
C VAL A 114 32.09 0.32 28.09
N SER A 115 32.72 -0.74 27.59
CA SER A 115 33.62 -1.59 28.40
C SER A 115 34.97 -0.93 28.69
N GLY A 116 35.43 -0.06 27.77
CA GLY A 116 36.63 0.78 27.95
C GLY A 116 36.43 1.90 28.96
N ALA A 117 35.19 2.25 29.29
CA ALA A 117 34.84 3.14 30.39
C ALA A 117 34.75 2.43 31.76
N ASP A 118 35.26 1.18 31.89
CA ASP A 118 35.20 0.33 33.09
C ASP A 118 33.76 -0.02 33.57
N CYS A 119 32.80 -0.12 32.64
CA CYS A 119 31.42 -0.51 32.95
C CYS A 119 31.11 -2.00 32.68
N THR A 120 30.19 -2.56 33.46
CA THR A 120 29.85 -4.00 33.42
C THR A 120 28.49 -4.27 32.78
N PHE A 121 28.28 -5.51 32.32
CA PHE A 121 27.14 -5.88 31.48
C PHE A 121 26.38 -7.09 31.98
N LYS A 122 25.05 -7.01 31.91
CA LYS A 122 24.18 -8.20 31.89
C LYS A 122 24.06 -8.68 30.45
N ASN A 123 24.37 -9.96 30.21
CA ASN A 123 24.13 -10.62 28.93
C ASN A 123 22.74 -11.26 28.96
N CYS A 124 21.89 -10.96 27.98
CA CYS A 124 20.52 -11.47 27.88
C CYS A 124 20.30 -12.21 26.55
N SER A 125 19.51 -13.27 26.58
CA SER A 125 19.01 -13.99 25.40
C SER A 125 17.85 -13.23 24.75
N GLN A 126 17.73 -13.33 23.43
CA GLN A 126 16.56 -12.86 22.66
C GLN A 126 16.26 -13.84 21.50
N PRO A 127 15.08 -13.78 20.84
CA PRO A 127 14.61 -14.82 19.90
C PRO A 127 15.56 -15.23 18.78
N ASN A 128 16.29 -14.28 18.19
CA ASN A 128 17.21 -14.52 17.08
C ASN A 128 18.55 -15.17 17.50
N GLY A 129 18.74 -15.49 18.78
CA GLY A 129 19.97 -16.11 19.32
C GLY A 129 21.17 -15.16 19.44
N VAL A 130 21.06 -13.91 19.01
CA VAL A 130 22.05 -12.86 19.29
C VAL A 130 21.97 -12.49 20.77
N THR A 131 23.12 -12.20 21.40
CA THR A 131 23.14 -11.80 22.81
C THR A 131 22.92 -10.29 22.93
N ALA A 132 21.84 -9.91 23.62
CA ALA A 132 21.61 -8.53 24.02
C ALA A 132 22.46 -8.16 25.24
N HIS A 133 22.77 -6.87 25.39
CA HIS A 133 23.63 -6.35 26.45
C HIS A 133 22.99 -5.16 27.15
N TYR A 134 22.86 -5.25 28.46
CA TYR A 134 22.33 -4.19 29.32
C TYR A 134 23.41 -3.73 30.30
N THR A 135 23.43 -2.44 30.63
CA THR A 135 24.33 -1.91 31.67
C THR A 135 23.97 -2.50 33.04
N GLN A 136 24.95 -3.09 33.74
CA GLN A 136 24.78 -3.57 35.11
C GLN A 136 25.37 -2.57 36.12
N TYR A 137 26.69 -2.34 36.11
CA TYR A 137 27.32 -1.31 36.92
C TYR A 137 28.08 -0.32 36.04
N CYS A 138 27.72 0.97 36.17
CA CYS A 138 28.35 2.10 35.50
C CYS A 138 27.94 3.37 36.27
N THR A 139 28.86 4.31 36.52
CA THR A 139 28.50 5.63 37.06
C THR A 139 28.00 6.55 35.96
N GLY A 140 27.38 7.69 36.34
CA GLY A 140 27.01 8.72 35.37
C GLY A 140 28.21 9.24 34.61
N ASP A 141 29.35 9.49 35.29
CA ASP A 141 30.58 9.98 34.65
C ASP A 141 31.12 8.98 33.61
N GLN A 142 31.13 7.68 33.94
CA GLN A 142 31.59 6.63 33.03
C GLN A 142 30.68 6.54 31.80
N MET A 143 29.36 6.47 31.99
CA MET A 143 28.39 6.38 30.89
C MET A 143 28.44 7.62 29.99
N LEU A 144 28.51 8.81 30.59
CA LEU A 144 28.63 10.06 29.85
C LEU A 144 29.96 10.18 29.10
N SER A 145 31.07 9.64 29.62
CA SER A 145 32.38 9.69 28.93
C SER A 145 32.41 9.01 27.56
N VAL A 146 31.42 8.16 27.25
CA VAL A 146 31.23 7.50 25.95
C VAL A 146 29.94 7.92 25.23
N SER A 147 29.13 8.80 25.82
CA SER A 147 27.94 9.39 25.18
C SER A 147 28.32 10.24 23.96
N ARG A 148 27.59 10.05 22.86
CA ARG A 148 27.84 10.72 21.57
C ARG A 148 26.93 11.92 21.29
N CYS A 149 26.03 12.22 22.23
CA CYS A 149 24.97 13.21 22.09
C CYS A 149 24.83 14.08 23.36
N VAL A 150 24.32 15.29 23.16
CA VAL A 150 23.79 16.20 24.19
C VAL A 150 22.32 16.44 23.84
N VAL A 151 21.45 16.44 24.83
CA VAL A 151 20.03 16.71 24.66
C VAL A 151 19.64 17.91 25.52
N ASP A 152 18.80 18.78 24.95
CA ASP A 152 18.34 19.98 25.65
C ASP A 152 17.38 19.65 26.81
N ILE A 153 17.26 20.59 27.76
CA ILE A 153 16.56 20.37 29.03
C ILE A 153 15.06 20.12 28.78
N PHE A 154 14.51 19.04 29.32
CA PHE A 154 13.09 18.71 29.30
C PHE A 154 12.59 18.28 30.68
N GLU A 155 11.26 18.18 30.86
CA GLU A 155 10.66 17.74 32.12
C GLU A 155 10.32 16.24 32.10
N ASP A 156 10.92 15.48 33.03
CA ASP A 156 10.53 14.09 33.33
C ASP A 156 10.13 13.99 34.81
N LYS A 157 8.84 14.24 35.09
CA LYS A 157 8.26 14.18 36.45
C LYS A 157 8.44 12.80 37.11
N ASP A 158 8.65 11.77 36.30
CA ASP A 158 8.71 10.36 36.70
C ASP A 158 10.14 9.79 36.69
N ALA A 159 11.17 10.61 36.43
CA ALA A 159 12.57 10.22 36.35
C ALA A 159 13.02 9.36 37.55
N VAL A 160 12.70 9.81 38.76
CA VAL A 160 13.04 9.13 40.03
C VAL A 160 12.36 7.76 40.20
N ASN A 161 11.30 7.51 39.41
CA ASN A 161 10.53 6.26 39.38
C ASN A 161 10.74 5.48 38.07
N TYR A 162 11.72 5.86 37.24
CA TYR A 162 12.01 5.19 35.98
C TYR A 162 13.31 4.38 36.08
N LEU A 163 13.14 3.10 36.42
CA LEU A 163 14.24 2.15 36.60
C LEU A 163 14.70 1.49 35.29
N GLY A 164 14.60 2.17 34.14
CA GLY A 164 15.03 1.62 32.86
C GLY A 164 16.56 1.52 32.74
N ALA A 165 17.06 0.84 31.70
CA ALA A 165 18.49 0.85 31.39
C ALA A 165 18.93 2.18 30.73
N MET A 166 19.99 2.83 31.25
CA MET A 166 20.55 4.06 30.66
C MET A 166 21.30 3.81 29.33
N TRP A 167 21.85 2.61 29.15
CA TRP A 167 22.37 2.08 27.88
C TRP A 167 22.01 0.61 27.77
N SER A 168 21.63 0.20 26.56
CA SER A 168 21.47 -1.19 26.16
C SER A 168 21.66 -1.35 24.65
N ARG A 169 22.30 -2.46 24.26
CA ARG A 169 22.36 -2.94 22.88
C ARG A 169 21.48 -4.17 22.72
N GLY A 170 20.53 -4.08 21.82
CA GLY A 170 19.60 -5.12 21.42
C GLY A 170 18.48 -4.51 20.59
N GLY A 171 17.71 -5.35 19.92
CA GLY A 171 16.63 -4.90 19.06
C GLY A 171 15.92 -6.06 18.38
N ASP A 172 14.64 -5.85 18.11
CA ASP A 172 13.88 -6.65 17.16
C ASP A 172 14.15 -6.10 15.74
N PRO A 173 14.68 -6.90 14.79
CA PRO A 173 14.83 -6.49 13.40
C PRO A 173 13.52 -5.99 12.75
N ASP A 174 12.38 -6.40 13.29
CA ASP A 174 11.05 -6.08 12.78
C ASP A 174 10.27 -5.04 13.63
N MET A 175 10.85 -4.39 14.65
CA MET A 175 10.14 -3.31 15.37
C MET A 175 10.04 -2.00 14.57
N ALA A 176 8.98 -1.23 14.85
CA ALA A 176 8.93 0.20 14.61
C ALA A 176 9.47 0.96 15.85
N PRO A 177 10.72 1.47 15.84
CA PRO A 177 11.33 2.10 17.00
C PRO A 177 10.68 3.44 17.38
N LEU A 178 10.48 3.64 18.69
CA LEU A 178 10.19 4.93 19.27
C LEU A 178 11.46 5.79 19.42
N ILE A 179 11.28 7.06 19.78
CA ILE A 179 12.34 8.02 20.09
C ILE A 179 12.03 8.74 21.41
N ARG A 180 11.74 7.97 22.48
CA ARG A 180 11.28 8.50 23.77
C ARG A 180 12.46 8.87 24.67
N LEU A 181 12.56 10.14 25.08
CA LEU A 181 13.54 10.60 26.06
C LEU A 181 13.09 10.31 27.49
N ARG A 182 14.02 9.84 28.34
CA ARG A 182 13.86 9.67 29.79
C ARG A 182 15.05 10.24 30.54
N GLU A 183 14.81 10.78 31.73
CA GLU A 183 15.88 11.19 32.67
C GLU A 183 16.21 10.04 33.64
N HIS A 184 17.48 9.64 33.69
CA HIS A 184 18.01 8.68 34.65
C HIS A 184 18.78 9.44 35.72
N SER A 185 18.12 9.72 36.85
CA SER A 185 18.69 10.50 37.94
C SER A 185 18.72 9.72 39.25
N TRP A 186 19.91 9.55 39.82
CA TRP A 186 20.14 8.79 41.05
C TRP A 186 21.27 9.39 41.89
N THR A 187 21.40 8.96 43.14
CA THR A 187 22.59 9.22 43.95
C THR A 187 23.24 7.88 44.26
N ASP A 188 24.52 7.74 43.90
CA ASP A 188 25.30 6.55 44.22
C ASP A 188 25.52 6.47 45.74
N PRO A 189 25.07 5.39 46.42
CA PRO A 189 25.22 5.26 47.87
C PRO A 189 26.67 5.01 48.32
N SER A 190 27.61 4.73 47.41
CA SER A 190 29.02 4.48 47.74
C SER A 190 29.88 5.74 47.74
N SER A 191 29.72 6.64 46.75
CA SER A 191 30.40 7.94 46.69
C SER A 191 29.58 9.11 47.26
N ASN A 192 28.26 8.94 47.44
CA ASN A 192 27.30 10.02 47.72
C ASN A 192 27.30 11.13 46.65
N MET A 193 27.64 10.80 45.40
CA MET A 193 27.51 11.71 44.26
C MET A 193 26.20 11.47 43.51
N SER A 194 25.54 12.57 43.11
CA SER A 194 24.29 12.52 42.34
C SER A 194 24.59 12.63 40.85
N TYR A 195 24.05 11.69 40.08
CA TYR A 195 24.19 11.57 38.63
C TYR A 195 22.86 11.87 37.94
N SER A 196 22.95 12.36 36.70
CA SER A 196 21.80 12.58 35.83
C SER A 196 22.21 12.38 34.38
N VAL A 197 21.67 11.33 33.76
CA VAL A 197 21.95 10.93 32.37
C VAL A 197 20.63 10.96 31.59
N TYR A 198 20.61 11.61 30.43
CA TYR A 198 19.46 11.53 29.53
C TYR A 198 19.62 10.30 28.63
N ALA A 199 18.53 9.61 28.31
CA ALA A 199 18.58 8.47 27.39
C ALA A 199 17.41 8.46 26.41
N VAL A 200 17.66 8.14 25.14
CA VAL A 200 16.63 7.83 24.14
C VAL A 200 16.31 6.34 24.20
N HIS A 201 15.03 6.00 24.31
CA HIS A 201 14.50 4.65 24.39
C HIS A 201 13.65 4.32 23.16
N THR A 202 13.88 3.15 22.56
CA THR A 202 13.16 2.72 21.35
C THR A 202 11.86 1.96 21.60
N VAL A 203 11.48 1.76 22.87
CA VAL A 203 10.29 1.01 23.31
C VAL A 203 9.48 1.80 24.34
N PRO A 204 8.16 1.55 24.49
CA PRO A 204 7.36 2.18 25.55
C PRO A 204 7.76 1.71 26.95
N ARG A 205 7.31 2.45 27.98
CA ARG A 205 7.77 2.31 29.39
C ARG A 205 7.64 0.89 29.94
N ASN A 206 6.54 0.20 29.61
CA ASN A 206 6.23 -1.17 30.03
C ASN A 206 7.11 -2.23 29.35
N LEU A 207 7.62 -1.94 28.15
CA LEU A 207 8.50 -2.86 27.40
C LEU A 207 10.01 -2.56 27.62
N ALA A 208 10.36 -1.41 28.21
CA ALA A 208 11.73 -1.12 28.59
C ALA A 208 12.20 -2.06 29.72
N ALA A 209 13.38 -2.67 29.54
CA ALA A 209 13.95 -3.53 30.57
C ALA A 209 14.37 -2.71 31.81
N THR A 210 14.01 -3.22 32.99
CA THR A 210 14.48 -2.68 34.27
C THR A 210 15.99 -2.86 34.43
N TRP A 211 16.65 -1.92 35.11
CA TRP A 211 18.07 -1.96 35.44
C TRP A 211 18.46 -3.25 36.18
N ASP A 212 19.61 -3.82 35.80
CA ASP A 212 20.05 -5.18 36.13
C ASP A 212 18.97 -6.28 35.95
N GLN A 213 18.10 -6.15 34.95
CA GLN A 213 17.17 -7.20 34.53
C GLN A 213 17.27 -7.45 33.02
N CYS A 214 16.84 -8.65 32.60
CA CYS A 214 16.63 -8.98 31.19
C CYS A 214 15.13 -8.83 30.88
N ARG A 215 14.80 -8.67 29.60
CA ARG A 215 13.44 -8.95 29.10
C ARG A 215 13.12 -10.45 29.33
N PRO A 216 11.85 -10.85 29.45
CA PRO A 216 11.47 -12.25 29.57
C PRO A 216 11.99 -13.14 28.42
N ASP A 217 12.16 -14.44 28.69
CA ASP A 217 12.60 -15.39 27.66
C ASP A 217 11.64 -15.39 26.46
N LYS A 218 12.19 -15.20 25.26
CA LYS A 218 11.53 -14.98 23.96
C LYS A 218 11.06 -13.56 23.66
N GLU A 219 11.31 -12.57 24.51
CA GLU A 219 11.12 -11.16 24.13
C GLU A 219 12.41 -10.55 23.56
N TYR A 220 12.27 -9.63 22.61
CA TYR A 220 13.41 -8.87 22.09
C TYR A 220 13.88 -7.80 23.08
N ALA A 221 15.18 -7.56 23.06
CA ALA A 221 15.79 -6.41 23.73
C ALA A 221 15.54 -5.11 22.96
N SER A 222 15.94 -3.99 23.56
CA SER A 222 15.77 -2.65 23.02
C SER A 222 17.07 -1.85 23.04
N LEU A 223 17.14 -0.85 22.18
CA LEU A 223 18.23 0.13 22.15
C LEU A 223 17.92 1.25 23.16
N ALA A 224 18.89 1.54 24.02
CA ALA A 224 18.90 2.75 24.84
C ALA A 224 20.19 3.54 24.57
N VAL A 225 20.05 4.78 24.11
CA VAL A 225 21.15 5.66 23.71
C VAL A 225 21.40 6.71 24.80
N PRO A 226 22.55 6.70 25.49
CA PRO A 226 22.87 7.65 26.55
C PRO A 226 23.40 8.99 25.97
N CYS A 227 22.90 10.09 26.51
CA CYS A 227 23.27 11.46 26.16
C CYS A 227 23.53 12.33 27.41
N TYR A 228 24.35 13.36 27.23
CA TYR A 228 24.49 14.46 28.19
C TYR A 228 23.21 15.31 28.25
N ARG A 229 23.05 16.03 29.37
CA ARG A 229 22.14 17.16 29.51
C ARG A 229 22.86 18.44 29.09
N SER A 230 22.21 19.35 28.37
CA SER A 230 22.86 20.62 27.98
C SER A 230 23.17 21.56 29.17
N ASP A 231 22.59 21.34 30.35
CA ASP A 231 22.95 22.03 31.60
C ASP A 231 24.10 21.37 32.39
N LYS A 232 24.81 20.40 31.79
CA LYS A 232 25.88 19.60 32.42
C LYS A 232 27.15 19.45 31.58
N ILE A 233 27.24 20.11 30.43
CA ILE A 233 28.44 20.13 29.57
C ILE A 233 29.35 21.33 29.88
N THR A 234 30.59 21.30 29.42
CA THR A 234 31.50 22.47 29.49
C THR A 234 31.32 23.39 28.28
N VAL A 235 31.89 24.60 28.33
CA VAL A 235 31.84 25.55 27.20
C VAL A 235 32.59 24.99 25.99
N GLU A 236 33.72 24.34 26.21
CA GLU A 236 34.53 23.68 25.17
C GLU A 236 33.81 22.49 24.53
N MET A 237 32.87 21.85 25.26
CA MET A 237 31.98 20.85 24.69
C MET A 237 30.89 21.50 23.84
N ASP A 238 30.22 22.57 24.33
CA ASP A 238 29.13 23.26 23.61
C ASP A 238 29.62 23.87 22.27
N GLU A 239 30.82 24.46 22.26
CA GLU A 239 31.50 24.94 21.04
C GLU A 239 31.85 23.81 20.04
N ALA A 240 31.88 22.55 20.48
CA ALA A 240 32.18 21.38 19.66
C ALA A 240 30.93 20.58 19.24
N LEU A 241 29.72 21.07 19.53
CA LEU A 241 28.48 20.40 19.15
C LEU A 241 28.02 20.71 17.72
N THR A 242 27.65 19.66 17.00
CA THR A 242 26.99 19.77 15.70
C THR A 242 25.49 19.50 15.87
N THR A 243 24.66 20.50 15.55
CA THR A 243 23.22 20.30 15.37
C THR A 243 23.00 19.50 14.08
N PRO A 244 22.35 18.32 14.13
CA PRO A 244 22.09 17.52 12.94
C PRO A 244 21.35 18.30 11.87
N GLN A 245 21.65 17.98 10.62
CA GLN A 245 20.89 18.43 9.46
C GLN A 245 20.33 17.19 8.78
N GLY A 246 19.05 17.23 8.43
CA GLY A 246 18.34 16.10 7.84
C GLY A 246 19.05 15.55 6.60
N THR A 247 19.15 14.23 6.50
CA THR A 247 19.89 13.59 5.41
C THR A 247 19.21 13.80 4.06
N ALA A 248 20.02 13.78 3.00
CA ALA A 248 19.54 13.90 1.63
C ALA A 248 18.56 12.77 1.24
N TRP A 249 18.75 11.55 1.78
CA TRP A 249 17.91 10.40 1.41
C TRP A 249 16.51 10.48 2.04
N VAL A 250 16.37 10.85 3.32
CA VAL A 250 15.05 11.11 3.93
C VAL A 250 14.37 12.29 3.23
N THR A 251 15.13 13.30 2.81
CA THR A 251 14.59 14.44 2.07
C THR A 251 14.11 14.04 0.66
N THR A 252 14.78 13.10 0.00
CA THR A 252 14.33 12.53 -1.29
C THR A 252 13.09 11.66 -1.11
N TRP A 253 13.03 10.83 -0.06
CA TRP A 253 11.84 10.05 0.30
C TRP A 253 10.60 10.94 0.52
N LEU A 254 10.76 12.06 1.21
CA LEU A 254 9.70 13.06 1.39
C LEU A 254 9.21 13.65 0.05
N ASP A 255 10.11 13.97 -0.88
CA ASP A 255 9.77 14.49 -2.22
C ASP A 255 9.08 13.43 -3.10
N ASP A 256 9.58 12.19 -3.07
CA ASP A 256 9.05 11.08 -3.87
C ASP A 256 7.66 10.62 -3.42
N GLU A 257 7.35 10.60 -2.12
CA GLU A 257 6.08 10.09 -1.60
C GLU A 257 5.08 11.18 -1.17
N PHE A 258 5.51 12.32 -0.61
CA PHE A 258 4.62 13.24 0.13
C PHE A 258 4.51 14.66 -0.45
N ALA A 259 5.40 15.09 -1.35
CA ALA A 259 5.36 16.45 -1.90
C ALA A 259 4.17 16.70 -2.84
N GLU A 260 3.60 17.90 -2.79
CA GLU A 260 2.53 18.33 -3.71
C GLU A 260 3.05 18.53 -5.14
N LYS A 261 2.98 17.48 -5.95
CA LYS A 261 3.37 17.49 -7.36
C LYS A 261 2.38 18.34 -8.16
N SER A 262 2.76 19.61 -8.37
CA SER A 262 1.97 20.70 -8.99
C SER A 262 1.57 20.47 -10.47
N GLY A 263 0.75 19.45 -10.70
CA GLY A 263 0.40 18.91 -12.03
C GLY A 263 -0.98 19.30 -12.57
N GLN A 264 -1.75 20.14 -11.88
CA GLN A 264 -3.11 20.52 -12.30
C GLN A 264 -3.16 21.95 -12.85
N GLY A 265 -3.32 22.07 -14.18
CA GLY A 265 -3.56 23.36 -14.84
C GLY A 265 -3.34 23.36 -16.36
N LEU A 266 -2.32 22.64 -16.86
CA LEU A 266 -2.02 22.62 -18.30
C LEU A 266 -3.07 21.85 -19.13
N GLY A 267 -3.54 20.70 -18.63
CA GLY A 267 -4.41 19.79 -19.39
C GLY A 267 -5.72 20.44 -19.84
N THR A 268 -6.40 21.15 -18.93
CA THR A 268 -7.67 21.84 -19.19
C THR A 268 -7.52 22.98 -20.20
N LEU A 269 -6.46 23.78 -20.08
CA LEU A 269 -6.16 24.87 -21.02
C LEU A 269 -5.82 24.35 -22.41
N VAL A 270 -5.01 23.29 -22.52
CA VAL A 270 -4.66 22.66 -23.80
C VAL A 270 -5.90 22.04 -24.46
N LEU A 271 -6.78 21.38 -23.69
CA LEU A 271 -8.06 20.86 -24.20
C LEU A 271 -8.97 21.97 -24.76
N VAL A 272 -9.13 23.07 -24.03
CA VAL A 272 -9.93 24.22 -24.52
C VAL A 272 -9.34 24.82 -25.80
N LEU A 273 -8.02 24.97 -25.88
CA LEU A 273 -7.33 25.48 -27.07
C LEU A 273 -7.46 24.53 -28.28
N ILE A 274 -7.40 23.21 -28.07
CA ILE A 274 -7.63 22.21 -29.12
C ILE A 274 -9.08 22.24 -29.62
N ILE A 275 -10.06 22.34 -28.72
CA ILE A 275 -11.49 22.42 -29.08
C ILE A 275 -11.77 23.70 -29.87
N VAL A 276 -11.30 24.86 -29.41
CA VAL A 276 -11.46 26.13 -30.11
C VAL A 276 -10.75 26.11 -31.47
N GLY A 277 -9.52 25.57 -31.55
CA GLY A 277 -8.79 25.41 -32.80
C GLY A 277 -9.51 24.49 -33.80
N GLY A 278 -10.07 23.38 -33.32
CA GLY A 278 -10.87 22.45 -34.14
C GLY A 278 -12.14 23.08 -34.70
N VAL A 279 -12.90 23.80 -33.87
CA VAL A 279 -14.11 24.52 -34.29
C VAL A 279 -13.78 25.61 -35.32
N LEU A 280 -12.69 26.37 -35.13
CA LEU A 280 -12.23 27.37 -36.09
C LEU A 280 -11.78 26.73 -37.42
N ALA A 281 -11.05 25.62 -37.38
CA ALA A 281 -10.62 24.90 -38.58
C ALA A 281 -11.81 24.35 -39.38
N LEU A 282 -12.80 23.75 -38.71
CA LEU A 282 -14.04 23.28 -39.34
C LEU A 282 -14.87 24.44 -39.93
N GLY A 283 -14.96 25.56 -39.21
CA GLY A 283 -15.61 26.78 -39.70
C GLY A 283 -14.95 27.33 -40.98
N LEU A 284 -13.61 27.41 -41.01
CA LEU A 284 -12.86 27.85 -42.18
C LEU A 284 -12.97 26.88 -43.37
N PHE A 285 -12.97 25.56 -43.13
CA PHE A 285 -13.23 24.57 -44.18
C PHE A 285 -14.65 24.69 -44.75
N GLY A 286 -15.67 24.86 -43.89
CA GLY A 286 -17.05 25.09 -44.31
C GLY A 286 -17.23 26.37 -45.12
N LEU A 287 -16.60 27.47 -44.67
CA LEU A 287 -16.64 28.76 -45.36
C LEU A 287 -15.91 28.71 -46.71
N GLY A 288 -14.74 28.07 -46.77
CA GLY A 288 -13.99 27.84 -48.01
C GLY A 288 -14.79 27.01 -49.01
N TRP A 289 -15.40 25.90 -48.57
CA TRP A 289 -16.26 25.06 -49.39
C TRP A 289 -17.49 25.83 -49.92
N TYR A 290 -18.16 26.61 -49.07
CA TYR A 290 -19.28 27.46 -49.45
C TYR A 290 -18.86 28.52 -50.50
N CYS A 291 -17.74 29.20 -50.29
CA CYS A 291 -17.19 30.17 -51.25
C CYS A 291 -16.81 29.52 -52.59
N CYS A 292 -16.22 28.33 -52.60
CA CYS A 292 -15.90 27.59 -53.83
C CYS A 292 -17.16 27.15 -54.57
N CYS A 293 -18.16 26.58 -53.89
CA CYS A 293 -19.43 26.20 -54.49
C CYS A 293 -20.20 27.40 -55.05
N ARG A 294 -20.15 28.55 -54.34
CA ARG A 294 -20.77 29.82 -54.77
C ARG A 294 -20.03 30.50 -55.92
N ARG A 295 -18.72 30.28 -56.07
CA ARG A 295 -17.94 30.71 -57.25
C ARG A 295 -18.20 29.82 -58.47
N ALA A 296 -18.32 28.50 -58.28
CA ALA A 296 -18.66 27.56 -59.37
C ALA A 296 -20.01 27.92 -60.02
N LYS A 297 -21.01 28.31 -59.23
CA LYS A 297 -22.34 28.76 -59.70
C LYS A 297 -22.39 30.17 -60.32
N ARG A 298 -21.25 30.81 -60.63
CA ARG A 298 -21.17 32.15 -61.27
C ARG A 298 -20.29 32.18 -62.52
N ARG A 299 -20.11 31.05 -63.22
CA ARG A 299 -19.39 30.99 -64.52
C ARG A 299 -20.21 30.54 -65.72
N GLU A 300 -21.50 30.22 -65.54
CA GLU A 300 -22.42 29.86 -66.63
C GLU A 300 -23.49 30.94 -66.83
N GLU A 301 -23.10 32.18 -67.13
CA GLU A 301 -24.06 33.14 -67.71
C GLU A 301 -23.39 34.28 -68.52
N LYS A 302 -23.63 34.23 -69.85
CA LYS A 302 -23.67 35.38 -70.79
C LYS A 302 -22.33 36.05 -71.20
N PRO A 303 -22.29 36.76 -72.35
CA PRO A 303 -21.33 36.43 -73.41
C PRO A 303 -20.42 37.59 -73.87
N ALA A 304 -19.63 37.37 -74.93
CA ALA A 304 -18.72 38.35 -75.52
C ALA A 304 -19.29 39.03 -76.79
N LEU A 305 -19.12 40.36 -76.91
CA LEU A 305 -18.66 41.08 -78.12
C LEU A 305 -18.46 42.60 -77.84
N GLY A 306 -17.62 43.28 -78.64
CA GLY A 306 -17.34 44.73 -78.58
C GLY A 306 -16.14 45.08 -77.68
N ALA A 307 -15.01 45.70 -78.07
CA ALA A 307 -14.59 46.62 -79.16
C ALA A 307 -14.55 48.11 -78.74
N ASP A 308 -13.36 48.71 -78.92
CA ASP A 308 -13.05 50.15 -79.06
C ASP A 308 -13.36 51.09 -77.85
N ASP A 309 -12.69 52.22 -77.58
CA ASP A 309 -11.37 52.80 -77.95
C ASP A 309 -11.11 54.05 -77.04
N PHE A 310 -9.87 54.59 -76.97
CA PHE A 310 -9.46 55.90 -76.38
C PHE A 310 -9.67 56.16 -74.85
N ASP A 311 -8.94 57.07 -74.15
CA ASP A 311 -7.50 57.45 -74.16
C ASP A 311 -7.13 58.33 -72.91
N VAL A 312 -5.83 58.64 -72.70
CA VAL A 312 -5.20 59.92 -72.17
C VAL A 312 -5.84 60.67 -70.95
N GLU A 313 -5.14 61.21 -69.91
CA GLU A 313 -3.75 61.23 -69.37
C GLU A 313 -3.83 61.67 -67.87
N SER A 314 -2.95 61.30 -66.91
CA SER A 314 -1.52 61.70 -66.67
C SER A 314 -1.37 63.15 -66.13
N PRO A 315 -0.21 63.61 -65.55
CA PRO A 315 1.06 62.92 -65.27
C PRO A 315 1.66 63.15 -63.84
N VAL A 316 2.84 62.57 -63.55
CA VAL A 316 4.10 63.29 -63.18
C VAL A 316 5.24 62.31 -62.78
N TYR A 317 6.42 62.58 -63.38
CA TYR A 317 7.83 62.20 -63.13
C TYR A 317 8.29 61.74 -61.71
N MET A 318 9.45 61.08 -61.47
CA MET A 318 10.67 60.86 -62.30
C MET A 318 11.49 59.60 -61.85
N THR A 319 12.46 59.17 -62.67
CA THR A 319 13.59 58.21 -62.39
C THR A 319 14.79 58.93 -61.71
N PRO A 320 16.02 58.37 -61.46
CA PRO A 320 16.65 57.06 -61.79
C PRO A 320 17.38 56.34 -60.59
N GLU A 321 17.64 55.02 -60.59
CA GLU A 321 18.81 54.23 -61.09
C GLU A 321 20.17 54.36 -60.33
N LEU A 322 20.83 53.22 -60.00
CA LEU A 322 22.20 52.82 -60.46
C LEU A 322 22.94 51.80 -59.53
N ALA A 323 23.91 51.07 -60.13
CA ALA A 323 25.03 50.32 -59.54
C ALA A 323 24.84 48.84 -59.10
N LYS A 324 25.98 48.11 -59.05
CA LYS A 324 26.13 46.64 -59.01
C LYS A 324 27.55 46.25 -58.46
N PRO A 325 28.04 45.00 -58.59
CA PRO A 325 28.48 44.04 -57.54
C PRO A 325 30.02 44.14 -57.21
N PRO A 326 30.85 43.10 -56.88
CA PRO A 326 30.65 41.68 -56.47
C PRO A 326 31.61 41.14 -55.34
N THR A 327 31.73 39.81 -55.21
CA THR A 327 32.92 39.00 -54.74
C THR A 327 33.30 39.00 -53.23
N ALA A 328 33.91 37.94 -52.63
CA ALA A 328 34.20 36.54 -53.02
C ALA A 328 34.69 35.66 -51.82
N SER A 329 35.09 34.39 -52.12
CA SER A 329 35.70 33.31 -51.30
C SER A 329 34.71 32.44 -50.47
N SER A 330 34.69 31.08 -50.50
CA SER A 330 35.63 29.97 -50.84
C SER A 330 36.57 29.54 -49.70
N GLY A 331 36.85 28.26 -49.40
CA GLY A 331 36.57 26.98 -50.10
C GLY A 331 35.75 25.95 -49.27
N ARG A 332 35.37 24.75 -49.75
CA ARG A 332 36.15 23.56 -50.20
C ARG A 332 36.96 22.89 -49.05
N LEU A 333 37.01 21.56 -48.88
CA LEU A 333 36.54 20.43 -49.72
C LEU A 333 36.51 19.06 -48.96
N THR A 334 35.98 18.01 -49.63
CA THR A 334 36.33 16.55 -49.52
C THR A 334 36.10 15.77 -48.20
N GLN A 335 35.77 14.47 -48.19
CA GLN A 335 35.16 13.52 -49.16
C GLN A 335 34.62 12.28 -48.35
N GLN A 336 33.46 11.69 -48.68
CA GLN A 336 33.25 10.46 -49.49
C GLN A 336 34.03 9.20 -49.10
N SER A 337 33.53 7.95 -49.23
CA SER A 337 32.16 7.38 -49.38
C SER A 337 32.24 5.84 -49.50
N SER A 338 31.09 5.15 -49.34
CA SER A 338 30.73 3.87 -50.04
C SER A 338 31.41 2.55 -49.56
N VAL A 339 30.89 1.32 -49.77
CA VAL A 339 29.56 0.76 -50.19
C VAL A 339 29.56 -0.78 -49.99
N PHE A 340 28.38 -1.43 -49.86
CA PHE A 340 28.15 -2.90 -49.76
C PHE A 340 28.73 -3.61 -48.50
N SER A 341 28.19 -4.73 -48.00
CA SER A 341 26.96 -5.47 -48.35
C SER A 341 26.36 -6.26 -47.16
N GLN A 342 25.05 -6.13 -46.99
CA GLN A 342 24.06 -7.23 -46.95
C GLN A 342 24.34 -8.50 -46.10
N SER A 343 23.73 -8.58 -44.92
CA SER A 343 22.98 -9.77 -44.48
C SER A 343 21.87 -9.37 -43.50
N SER A 344 20.60 -9.54 -43.89
CA SER A 344 19.48 -9.40 -42.95
C SER A 344 19.33 -10.68 -42.12
N ILE A 345 19.10 -10.51 -40.82
CA ILE A 345 18.30 -11.44 -40.04
C ILE A 345 17.17 -10.58 -39.47
N ASP A 346 16.02 -10.65 -40.11
CA ASP A 346 14.81 -9.99 -39.66
C ASP A 346 14.30 -10.72 -38.41
N PHE A 347 14.19 -10.00 -37.30
CA PHE A 347 13.43 -10.46 -36.13
C PHE A 347 12.67 -9.27 -35.55
N GLU A 348 11.35 -9.28 -35.75
CA GLU A 348 10.47 -8.18 -35.35
C GLU A 348 10.19 -8.18 -33.83
N SER A 349 9.84 -6.99 -33.34
CA SER A 349 9.16 -6.73 -32.07
C SER A 349 9.96 -6.78 -30.75
N ALA A 350 10.02 -5.59 -30.11
CA ALA A 350 9.96 -5.35 -28.67
C ALA A 350 10.90 -6.14 -27.74
N GLY A 351 12.16 -5.71 -27.67
CA GLY A 351 12.97 -5.79 -26.44
C GLY A 351 13.04 -4.44 -25.74
N SER A 352 13.02 -4.41 -24.40
CA SER A 352 13.38 -3.18 -23.66
C SER A 352 14.85 -2.85 -23.91
N ASN A 353 15.17 -1.57 -24.12
CA ASN A 353 16.54 -1.11 -24.33
C ASN A 353 17.45 -1.53 -23.16
N ARG A 354 16.93 -1.41 -21.94
CA ARG A 354 17.59 -1.79 -20.68
C ARG A 354 17.90 -3.30 -20.59
N THR A 355 17.07 -4.18 -21.18
CA THR A 355 17.37 -5.62 -21.25
C THR A 355 18.62 -5.89 -22.09
N LEU A 356 18.80 -5.20 -23.21
CA LEU A 356 20.00 -5.34 -24.05
C LEU A 356 21.21 -4.64 -23.43
N GLU A 357 21.01 -3.52 -22.74
CA GLU A 357 22.05 -2.82 -21.98
C GLU A 357 22.67 -3.73 -20.91
N ILE A 358 21.85 -4.39 -20.08
CA ILE A 358 22.32 -5.37 -19.10
C ILE A 358 23.09 -6.51 -19.78
N LEU A 359 22.48 -7.19 -20.75
CA LEU A 359 23.04 -8.38 -21.38
C LEU A 359 24.32 -8.13 -22.21
N LEU A 360 24.61 -6.88 -22.59
CA LEU A 360 25.78 -6.53 -23.40
C LEU A 360 26.85 -5.74 -22.63
N ASN A 361 26.46 -4.88 -21.68
CA ASN A 361 27.37 -3.95 -21.02
C ASN A 361 27.75 -4.38 -19.59
N SER A 362 26.94 -5.22 -18.94
CA SER A 362 27.19 -5.69 -17.56
C SER A 362 28.62 -6.22 -17.38
N PRO A 363 29.40 -5.70 -16.41
CA PRO A 363 30.77 -6.17 -16.16
C PRO A 363 30.81 -7.63 -15.69
N HIS A 364 29.72 -8.14 -15.10
CA HIS A 364 29.62 -9.53 -14.64
C HIS A 364 29.31 -10.51 -15.79
N LEU A 365 28.68 -10.03 -16.86
CA LEU A 365 28.35 -10.85 -18.05
C LEU A 365 29.41 -10.77 -19.16
N GLN A 366 30.37 -9.85 -19.08
CA GLN A 366 31.48 -9.74 -20.03
C GLN A 366 32.27 -11.08 -20.12
N GLY A 367 32.37 -11.62 -21.34
CA GLY A 367 33.01 -12.92 -21.59
C GLY A 367 32.20 -14.16 -21.15
N ARG A 368 31.04 -13.99 -20.52
CA ARG A 368 30.16 -15.09 -20.05
C ARG A 368 29.04 -15.48 -21.03
N ARG A 369 29.02 -14.88 -22.24
CA ARG A 369 28.02 -15.21 -23.28
C ARG A 369 28.33 -16.56 -23.95
N ILE A 370 27.33 -17.44 -23.94
CA ILE A 370 27.36 -18.78 -24.54
C ILE A 370 26.49 -18.79 -25.81
N PRO A 371 26.92 -19.40 -26.93
CA PRO A 371 26.06 -19.61 -28.10
C PRO A 371 24.88 -20.52 -27.73
N TYR A 372 23.65 -20.10 -28.01
CA TYR A 372 22.44 -20.82 -27.60
C TYR A 372 22.40 -22.25 -28.15
N GLU A 373 22.90 -22.43 -29.37
CA GLU A 373 22.98 -23.68 -30.12
C GLU A 373 23.96 -24.69 -29.50
N SER A 374 24.81 -24.26 -28.55
CA SER A 374 25.72 -25.14 -27.81
C SER A 374 25.12 -25.73 -26.53
N VAL A 375 23.91 -25.30 -26.13
CA VAL A 375 23.20 -25.77 -24.92
C VAL A 375 22.15 -26.81 -25.33
N THR A 376 22.47 -28.09 -25.14
CA THR A 376 21.57 -29.20 -25.49
C THR A 376 20.60 -29.51 -24.36
N PHE A 377 19.34 -29.05 -24.49
CA PHE A 377 18.25 -29.35 -23.56
C PHE A 377 17.93 -30.85 -23.53
N LYS A 378 17.74 -31.43 -22.33
CA LYS A 378 17.38 -32.85 -22.15
C LYS A 378 16.06 -33.03 -21.41
N ASN A 379 16.06 -32.84 -20.09
CA ASN A 379 14.89 -33.13 -19.24
C ASN A 379 14.53 -31.88 -18.42
N THR A 380 13.25 -31.59 -18.25
CA THR A 380 12.79 -30.63 -17.22
C THR A 380 13.09 -31.17 -15.82
N LEU A 381 13.69 -30.35 -14.97
CA LEU A 381 13.76 -30.55 -13.53
C LEU A 381 12.47 -30.07 -12.86
N SER A 382 12.10 -28.81 -13.08
CA SER A 382 10.83 -28.26 -12.59
C SER A 382 10.24 -27.21 -13.53
N LYS A 383 8.98 -26.86 -13.28
CA LYS A 383 8.18 -25.85 -13.96
C LYS A 383 7.34 -25.10 -12.93
N GLY A 384 7.73 -23.85 -12.65
CA GLY A 384 7.03 -22.94 -11.76
C GLY A 384 6.13 -21.97 -12.52
N VAL A 385 5.58 -20.98 -11.80
CA VAL A 385 4.76 -19.90 -12.40
C VAL A 385 5.63 -18.95 -13.23
N ASN A 386 6.84 -18.63 -12.75
CA ASN A 386 7.70 -17.61 -13.34
C ASN A 386 8.77 -18.16 -14.32
N GLY A 387 8.85 -19.48 -14.50
CA GLY A 387 9.87 -20.09 -15.36
C GLY A 387 9.96 -21.61 -15.25
N GLU A 388 10.86 -22.20 -16.03
CA GLU A 388 11.14 -23.64 -16.04
C GLU A 388 12.64 -23.94 -16.08
N VAL A 389 13.00 -25.07 -15.48
CA VAL A 389 14.38 -25.46 -15.18
C VAL A 389 14.68 -26.77 -15.88
N TRP A 390 15.83 -26.87 -16.53
CA TRP A 390 16.22 -28.02 -17.35
C TRP A 390 17.59 -28.56 -16.96
N VAL A 391 17.76 -29.88 -17.05
CA VAL A 391 19.08 -30.48 -17.23
C VAL A 391 19.46 -30.34 -18.70
N CYS A 392 20.57 -29.68 -18.95
CA CYS A 392 21.16 -29.54 -20.29
C CYS A 392 22.58 -30.12 -20.32
N GLU A 393 23.15 -30.22 -21.51
CA GLU A 393 24.56 -30.50 -21.72
C GLU A 393 25.22 -29.34 -22.47
N TYR A 394 26.39 -28.91 -21.98
CA TYR A 394 27.22 -27.86 -22.55
C TYR A 394 28.69 -28.29 -22.47
N ASN A 395 29.42 -28.24 -23.59
CA ASN A 395 30.82 -28.69 -23.71
C ASN A 395 31.10 -30.10 -23.12
N GLY A 396 30.12 -31.02 -23.20
CA GLY A 396 30.22 -32.39 -22.65
C GLY A 396 29.96 -32.51 -21.14
N TYR A 397 29.64 -31.41 -20.45
CA TYR A 397 29.29 -31.39 -19.03
C TYR A 397 27.78 -31.19 -18.84
N LYS A 398 27.22 -31.76 -17.78
CA LYS A 398 25.84 -31.47 -17.36
C LYS A 398 25.78 -30.09 -16.70
N VAL A 399 24.77 -29.31 -17.07
CA VAL A 399 24.51 -27.98 -16.53
C VAL A 399 23.02 -27.85 -16.19
N ALA A 400 22.69 -27.02 -15.20
CA ALA A 400 21.33 -26.63 -14.89
C ALA A 400 21.01 -25.35 -15.68
N VAL A 401 19.84 -25.28 -16.31
CA VAL A 401 19.44 -24.13 -17.15
C VAL A 401 18.07 -23.61 -16.74
N LYS A 402 17.98 -22.36 -16.29
CA LYS A 402 16.71 -21.66 -16.05
C LYS A 402 16.31 -20.88 -17.30
N ARG A 403 15.03 -20.90 -17.65
CA ARG A 403 14.44 -20.07 -18.70
C ARG A 403 13.02 -19.63 -18.35
N LEU A 404 12.56 -18.53 -18.95
CA LEU A 404 11.15 -18.14 -18.88
C LEU A 404 10.25 -19.15 -19.60
N LEU A 405 8.96 -19.17 -19.24
CA LEU A 405 7.97 -20.00 -19.92
C LEU A 405 7.81 -19.55 -21.38
N GLN A 406 7.77 -20.51 -22.32
CA GLN A 406 7.64 -20.17 -23.75
C GLN A 406 6.20 -19.69 -24.07
N GLY A 407 6.09 -18.44 -24.51
CA GLY A 407 4.83 -17.74 -24.82
C GLY A 407 5.07 -16.25 -25.11
N ASN A 408 4.00 -15.46 -25.22
CA ASN A 408 4.11 -14.00 -25.32
C ASN A 408 4.51 -13.39 -23.97
N GLN A 409 5.81 -13.38 -23.67
CA GLN A 409 6.34 -12.70 -22.49
C GLN A 409 6.26 -11.19 -22.65
N LYS A 410 6.02 -10.48 -21.55
CA LYS A 410 6.08 -9.02 -21.52
C LYS A 410 7.54 -8.55 -21.41
N ALA A 411 7.83 -7.36 -21.93
CA ALA A 411 9.20 -6.83 -21.95
C ALA A 411 9.77 -6.65 -20.53
N GLU A 412 8.92 -6.30 -19.56
CA GLU A 412 9.28 -6.12 -18.16
C GLU A 412 9.70 -7.46 -17.52
N THR A 413 9.00 -8.55 -17.84
CA THR A 413 9.35 -9.91 -17.36
C THR A 413 10.71 -10.38 -17.90
N VAL A 414 11.04 -10.05 -19.15
CA VAL A 414 12.34 -10.40 -19.74
C VAL A 414 13.46 -9.49 -19.20
N GLN A 415 13.16 -8.23 -18.88
CA GLN A 415 14.10 -7.34 -18.20
C GLN A 415 14.43 -7.83 -16.78
N ALA A 416 13.41 -8.13 -15.96
CA ALA A 416 13.61 -8.67 -14.61
C ALA A 416 14.43 -9.97 -14.62
N PHE A 417 14.26 -10.81 -15.65
CA PHE A 417 15.09 -12.02 -15.80
C PHE A 417 16.54 -11.73 -16.25
N ALA A 418 16.78 -10.64 -17.00
CA ALA A 418 18.15 -10.18 -17.27
C ALA A 418 18.82 -9.61 -16.01
N GLU A 419 18.06 -8.93 -15.16
CA GLU A 419 18.50 -8.42 -13.85
C GLU A 419 18.84 -9.59 -12.89
N GLU A 420 18.02 -10.66 -12.87
CA GLU A 420 18.34 -11.93 -12.16
C GLU A 420 19.64 -12.58 -12.67
N ILE A 421 19.87 -12.55 -13.98
CA ILE A 421 21.07 -13.12 -14.63
C ILE A 421 22.34 -12.34 -14.26
N GLU A 422 22.27 -11.00 -14.24
CA GLU A 422 23.39 -10.15 -13.81
C GLU A 422 23.73 -10.38 -12.33
N LEU A 423 22.73 -10.41 -11.46
CA LEU A 423 22.93 -10.72 -10.03
C LEU A 423 23.52 -12.13 -9.84
N SER A 424 23.00 -13.13 -10.54
CA SER A 424 23.55 -14.50 -10.49
C SER A 424 25.01 -14.58 -10.97
N ALA A 425 25.44 -13.66 -11.83
CA ALA A 425 26.82 -13.59 -12.35
C ALA A 425 27.81 -12.84 -11.44
N SER A 426 27.33 -12.01 -10.51
CA SER A 426 28.19 -11.32 -9.53
C SER A 426 28.53 -12.20 -8.32
N LEU A 427 27.67 -13.17 -7.99
CA LEU A 427 27.81 -14.05 -6.83
C LEU A 427 28.87 -15.15 -7.04
N VAL A 428 30.04 -15.00 -6.42
CA VAL A 428 31.14 -15.97 -6.47
C VAL A 428 31.55 -16.40 -5.05
N HIS A 429 31.07 -17.56 -4.60
CA HIS A 429 31.38 -18.10 -3.28
C HIS A 429 31.40 -19.65 -3.30
N PRO A 430 32.31 -20.35 -2.58
CA PRO A 430 32.37 -21.82 -2.56
C PRO A 430 31.11 -22.53 -2.08
N ASN A 431 30.20 -21.84 -1.37
CA ASN A 431 28.90 -22.40 -0.97
C ASN A 431 27.73 -21.90 -1.83
N ILE A 432 27.98 -21.21 -2.95
CA ILE A 432 26.96 -20.77 -3.91
C ILE A 432 27.05 -21.63 -5.18
N VAL A 433 25.92 -21.88 -5.84
CA VAL A 433 25.86 -22.56 -7.14
C VAL A 433 26.54 -21.73 -8.22
N GLU A 434 27.65 -22.22 -8.79
CA GLU A 434 28.45 -21.46 -9.75
C GLU A 434 27.68 -21.08 -11.03
N PHE A 435 27.67 -19.78 -11.34
CA PHE A 435 27.21 -19.25 -12.62
C PHE A 435 28.25 -19.53 -13.73
N ILE A 436 27.83 -20.27 -14.75
CA ILE A 436 28.68 -20.66 -15.88
C ILE A 436 28.59 -19.59 -16.98
N GLY A 437 27.37 -19.18 -17.34
CA GLY A 437 27.15 -18.14 -18.35
C GLY A 437 25.69 -17.93 -18.73
N VAL A 438 25.48 -17.10 -19.75
CA VAL A 438 24.16 -16.70 -20.26
C VAL A 438 24.09 -16.93 -21.76
N ALA A 439 22.96 -17.47 -22.26
CA ALA A 439 22.78 -17.77 -23.68
C ALA A 439 21.46 -17.23 -24.23
N TRP A 440 21.48 -16.66 -25.44
CA TRP A 440 20.30 -16.19 -26.15
C TRP A 440 20.56 -16.05 -27.65
N ASN A 441 19.55 -16.39 -28.46
CA ASN A 441 19.45 -16.04 -29.88
C ASN A 441 18.30 -15.06 -30.18
N SER A 442 17.29 -14.99 -29.31
CA SER A 442 16.33 -13.88 -29.18
C SER A 442 16.06 -13.63 -27.69
N LEU A 443 15.48 -12.48 -27.33
CA LEU A 443 15.18 -12.17 -25.92
C LEU A 443 14.11 -13.12 -25.32
N ASN A 444 13.18 -13.61 -26.15
CA ASN A 444 12.21 -14.66 -25.76
C ASN A 444 12.87 -16.04 -25.55
N ASN A 445 14.12 -16.21 -25.99
CA ASN A 445 14.95 -17.40 -25.79
C ASN A 445 16.17 -17.09 -24.88
N LEU A 446 16.06 -16.11 -23.99
CA LEU A 446 17.07 -15.84 -22.96
C LEU A 446 17.11 -16.98 -21.93
N VAL A 447 18.29 -17.51 -21.62
CA VAL A 447 18.49 -18.59 -20.63
C VAL A 447 19.75 -18.39 -19.79
N MET A 448 19.66 -18.79 -18.53
CA MET A 448 20.75 -18.77 -17.54
C MET A 448 21.36 -20.17 -17.40
N VAL A 449 22.70 -20.29 -17.42
CA VAL A 449 23.43 -21.56 -17.32
C VAL A 449 24.24 -21.61 -16.02
N LEU A 450 23.90 -22.56 -15.16
CA LEU A 450 24.47 -22.80 -13.85
C LEU A 450 25.10 -24.21 -13.76
N GLU A 451 25.97 -24.44 -12.78
CA GLU A 451 26.43 -25.80 -12.50
C GLU A 451 25.29 -26.74 -12.07
N PHE A 452 25.41 -28.03 -12.40
CA PHE A 452 24.42 -29.05 -12.06
C PHE A 452 24.85 -29.83 -10.80
N PHE A 453 24.10 -29.69 -9.71
CA PHE A 453 24.38 -30.36 -8.44
C PHE A 453 23.49 -31.59 -8.16
N PRO A 454 24.00 -32.83 -8.33
CA PRO A 454 23.31 -34.04 -7.90
C PRO A 454 23.57 -34.34 -6.42
N ARG A 455 22.54 -34.30 -5.55
CA ARG A 455 22.67 -34.74 -4.16
C ARG A 455 22.85 -36.28 -4.08
N GLY A 456 24.07 -36.73 -3.75
CA GLY A 456 24.33 -38.12 -3.38
C GLY A 456 25.77 -38.59 -3.63
N VAL A 457 26.56 -38.70 -2.55
CA VAL A 457 27.94 -39.24 -2.48
C VAL A 457 29.00 -38.40 -3.21
N ALA A 458 29.99 -37.91 -2.47
CA ALA A 458 31.07 -37.07 -2.98
C ALA A 458 32.21 -37.86 -3.64
N PRO A 459 32.75 -37.41 -4.80
CA PRO A 459 34.07 -37.79 -5.30
C PRO A 459 35.11 -36.71 -4.93
N THR A 460 36.15 -37.09 -4.19
CA THR A 460 37.23 -36.16 -3.82
C THR A 460 38.23 -35.93 -4.95
N ARG A 461 38.67 -34.66 -5.10
CA ARG A 461 39.80 -34.16 -5.92
C ARG A 461 39.71 -34.25 -7.46
N LYS A 462 40.28 -33.20 -8.07
CA LYS A 462 41.01 -33.20 -9.36
C LYS A 462 42.41 -32.59 -9.09
N PRO A 463 43.40 -32.71 -10.00
CA PRO A 463 43.53 -33.61 -11.15
C PRO A 463 44.79 -34.49 -11.11
N SER A 464 44.77 -35.67 -11.76
CA SER A 464 45.98 -36.33 -12.31
C SER A 464 45.61 -37.38 -13.36
N LEU A 465 46.53 -37.75 -14.25
CA LEU A 465 46.32 -38.69 -15.35
C LEU A 465 46.71 -40.14 -14.96
N LYS A 466 45.81 -41.12 -15.16
CA LYS A 466 45.96 -42.21 -16.17
C LYS A 466 45.03 -43.42 -15.94
N ALA A 467 44.28 -43.75 -17.00
CA ALA A 467 44.03 -45.07 -17.59
C ALA A 467 43.58 -46.31 -16.78
N SER A 468 42.60 -47.02 -17.40
CA SER A 468 42.39 -48.49 -17.44
C SER A 468 41.44 -49.14 -16.41
N GLY A 469 40.52 -49.98 -16.89
CA GLY A 469 39.85 -51.04 -16.10
C GLY A 469 38.32 -51.17 -16.26
N ASN A 470 37.88 -52.20 -17.01
CA ASN A 470 36.51 -52.71 -17.21
C ASN A 470 35.56 -52.74 -15.99
N GLY A 471 34.23 -52.78 -16.20
CA GLY A 471 33.29 -53.22 -15.15
C GLY A 471 31.77 -52.98 -15.36
N ASP A 472 31.17 -53.48 -16.44
CA ASP A 472 29.72 -53.42 -16.74
C ASP A 472 28.77 -53.86 -15.59
N SER A 473 27.77 -53.05 -15.23
CA SER A 473 26.36 -53.51 -15.05
C SER A 473 25.31 -52.42 -14.73
N ARG A 474 24.29 -52.34 -15.60
CA ARG A 474 22.85 -52.12 -15.32
C ARG A 474 22.34 -50.82 -14.63
N VAL A 475 21.82 -49.95 -15.51
CA VAL A 475 20.59 -49.13 -15.38
C VAL A 475 19.59 -49.60 -14.31
N GLY A 476 19.06 -48.68 -13.48
CA GLY A 476 17.96 -48.98 -12.55
C GLY A 476 17.26 -47.81 -11.83
N THR A 477 17.87 -46.62 -11.72
CA THR A 477 17.41 -45.57 -10.76
C THR A 477 17.26 -44.16 -11.37
N GLY A 478 16.74 -44.05 -12.59
CA GLY A 478 16.70 -42.77 -13.33
C GLY A 478 15.86 -41.63 -12.70
N ASN A 479 14.80 -41.95 -11.95
CA ASN A 479 13.78 -40.96 -11.61
C ASN A 479 13.95 -40.35 -10.20
N ALA A 480 14.29 -41.15 -9.19
CA ALA A 480 14.28 -40.70 -7.78
C ALA A 480 15.29 -39.57 -7.50
N GLN A 481 16.49 -39.64 -8.10
CA GLN A 481 17.52 -38.61 -7.94
C GLN A 481 17.19 -37.29 -8.68
N ALA A 482 16.45 -37.38 -9.79
CA ALA A 482 16.00 -36.18 -10.52
C ALA A 482 14.98 -35.37 -9.69
N PHE A 483 14.00 -36.04 -9.06
CA PHE A 483 13.03 -35.37 -8.19
C PHE A 483 13.66 -34.73 -6.95
N ALA A 484 14.68 -35.33 -6.34
CA ALA A 484 15.37 -34.77 -5.18
C ALA A 484 16.25 -33.55 -5.51
N ALA A 485 16.86 -33.50 -6.70
CA ALA A 485 17.52 -32.30 -7.20
C ALA A 485 16.49 -31.23 -7.60
N ALA A 486 15.43 -31.64 -8.31
CA ALA A 486 14.34 -30.76 -8.71
C ALA A 486 13.71 -30.04 -7.52
N ALA A 487 13.41 -30.71 -6.41
CA ALA A 487 12.84 -30.08 -5.21
C ALA A 487 13.72 -28.95 -4.63
N GLY A 488 15.05 -29.06 -4.72
CA GLY A 488 15.96 -28.01 -4.30
C GLY A 488 15.89 -26.77 -5.21
N TYR A 489 15.96 -26.97 -6.52
CA TYR A 489 15.81 -25.88 -7.49
C TYR A 489 14.37 -25.33 -7.53
N ASP A 490 13.35 -26.14 -7.27
CA ASP A 490 11.93 -25.75 -7.30
C ASP A 490 11.55 -24.86 -6.12
N ALA A 491 12.13 -25.09 -4.93
CA ALA A 491 12.03 -24.15 -3.82
C ALA A 491 12.71 -22.81 -4.16
N PHE A 492 13.95 -22.87 -4.65
CA PHE A 492 14.75 -21.71 -5.07
C PHE A 492 14.10 -20.85 -6.17
N PHE A 493 13.40 -21.47 -7.13
CA PHE A 493 12.77 -20.76 -8.25
C PHE A 493 11.27 -20.47 -8.06
N LYS A 494 10.66 -20.85 -6.93
CA LYS A 494 9.29 -20.46 -6.56
C LYS A 494 9.21 -19.34 -5.52
N SER A 495 10.25 -19.14 -4.70
CA SER A 495 10.30 -18.05 -3.72
C SER A 495 10.33 -16.66 -4.38
N GLY A 496 10.96 -16.55 -5.55
CA GLY A 496 11.32 -15.24 -6.13
C GLY A 496 12.37 -14.48 -5.31
N ASN A 497 12.93 -15.10 -4.28
CA ASN A 497 13.74 -14.49 -3.23
C ASN A 497 15.00 -15.35 -2.99
N LEU A 498 16.18 -14.74 -2.90
CA LEU A 498 17.45 -15.37 -3.31
C LEU A 498 18.22 -16.13 -2.21
N ASP A 499 17.68 -16.23 -0.99
CA ASP A 499 18.36 -16.79 0.21
C ASP A 499 18.91 -18.23 0.07
N VAL A 500 18.45 -19.01 -0.91
CA VAL A 500 18.76 -20.45 -1.03
C VAL A 500 19.50 -20.81 -2.32
N MET A 501 20.50 -20.02 -2.69
CA MET A 501 21.53 -20.42 -3.67
C MET A 501 22.61 -21.35 -3.05
N LEU A 502 22.37 -21.84 -1.82
CA LEU A 502 23.33 -22.51 -0.94
C LEU A 502 23.60 -23.99 -1.27
N ARG A 503 24.89 -24.35 -1.38
CA ARG A 503 25.37 -25.74 -1.32
C ARG A 503 25.21 -26.28 0.10
N LEU A 504 24.25 -27.18 0.31
CA LEU A 504 24.09 -27.91 1.57
C LEU A 504 25.08 -29.07 1.68
N ASP A 505 26.29 -28.80 2.18
CA ASP A 505 27.27 -29.82 2.57
C ASP A 505 26.92 -30.40 3.95
N ALA A 506 26.60 -31.69 3.99
CA ALA A 506 26.25 -32.39 5.23
C ALA A 506 27.50 -33.03 5.87
N ASN A 507 27.85 -32.59 7.08
CA ASN A 507 28.94 -33.16 7.88
C ASN A 507 28.37 -33.72 9.21
N PRO A 508 28.61 -34.99 9.59
CA PRO A 508 27.79 -35.69 10.60
C PRO A 508 28.37 -35.63 12.02
N ILE A 509 27.52 -35.43 13.03
CA ILE A 509 27.87 -35.55 14.46
C ILE A 509 26.78 -36.31 15.24
N ALA A 510 27.23 -37.21 16.12
CA ALA A 510 26.52 -37.86 17.24
C ALA A 510 25.19 -38.61 17.00
N THR A 511 25.29 -39.92 16.80
CA THR A 511 24.21 -40.88 17.10
C THR A 511 24.22 -41.29 18.58
N VAL A 512 23.05 -41.33 19.24
CA VAL A 512 22.79 -42.05 20.50
C VAL A 512 21.47 -42.83 20.33
N PRO A 513 21.35 -44.09 20.80
CA PRO A 513 20.35 -45.03 20.27
C PRO A 513 19.01 -45.07 21.04
N ALA A 514 18.07 -45.84 20.49
CA ALA A 514 16.74 -46.08 21.06
C ALA A 514 16.60 -47.51 21.65
N ASP A 515 15.71 -47.64 22.63
CA ASP A 515 15.00 -48.87 23.00
C ASP A 515 13.51 -48.46 23.22
N CYS A 516 12.53 -48.94 22.47
CA CYS A 516 11.99 -50.31 22.37
C CYS A 516 10.94 -50.66 23.45
N HIS A 517 9.66 -50.50 23.09
CA HIS A 517 8.60 -51.43 23.51
C HIS A 517 7.44 -51.49 22.48
N ALA A 518 6.90 -52.69 22.24
CA ALA A 518 5.71 -52.95 21.44
C ALA A 518 4.58 -53.51 22.36
N ALA A 519 3.33 -53.76 21.97
CA ALA A 519 2.60 -53.72 20.68
C ALA A 519 1.11 -53.31 20.97
N HIS A 520 0.11 -53.33 20.06
CA HIS A 520 -0.49 -54.51 19.41
C HIS A 520 -1.57 -54.12 18.36
N HIS A 521 -1.91 -55.07 17.46
CA HIS A 521 -3.02 -55.14 16.47
C HIS A 521 -4.32 -54.31 16.71
N SER A 522 -5.08 -53.85 15.69
CA SER A 522 -5.81 -54.74 14.75
C SER A 522 -6.39 -54.16 13.43
N LYS A 523 -5.84 -54.66 12.31
CA LYS A 523 -6.48 -55.15 11.04
C LYS A 523 -7.88 -54.63 10.57
N ASN A 524 -7.85 -54.11 9.33
CA ASN A 524 -8.70 -54.43 8.17
C ASN A 524 -10.23 -54.17 8.16
N ARG A 525 -10.68 -53.40 7.15
CA ARG A 525 -11.22 -53.98 5.89
C ARG A 525 -11.18 -53.00 4.69
N ARG A 526 -10.94 -53.55 3.49
CA ARG A 526 -11.33 -52.94 2.20
C ARG A 526 -12.72 -53.43 1.81
N LEU A 527 -13.44 -52.64 1.00
CA LEU A 527 -14.20 -53.14 -0.14
C LEU A 527 -14.41 -52.02 -1.18
N SER A 528 -14.81 -52.37 -2.40
CA SER A 528 -14.83 -51.48 -3.56
C SER A 528 -15.87 -51.93 -4.58
N MET A 529 -16.62 -50.98 -5.15
CA MET A 529 -17.35 -50.96 -6.44
C MET A 529 -17.89 -49.52 -6.58
N THR A 530 -17.82 -48.74 -7.67
CA THR A 530 -17.89 -48.94 -9.14
C THR A 530 -19.28 -49.26 -9.71
N MET A 531 -20.02 -48.23 -10.17
CA MET A 531 -20.36 -48.01 -11.60
C MET A 531 -21.42 -46.90 -11.82
N LYS A 532 -21.32 -46.23 -12.99
CA LYS A 532 -22.35 -45.68 -13.92
C LYS A 532 -23.78 -45.41 -13.39
N GLY A 533 -24.48 -44.32 -13.71
CA GLY A 533 -24.30 -43.34 -14.81
C GLY A 533 -25.44 -43.46 -15.86
N VAL A 534 -26.33 -42.45 -15.95
CA VAL A 534 -27.52 -42.39 -16.82
C VAL A 534 -27.74 -40.96 -17.34
N THR A 535 -28.34 -40.77 -18.53
CA THR A 535 -28.55 -39.44 -19.15
C THR A 535 -29.82 -39.39 -20.02
N VAL A 536 -30.78 -38.51 -19.68
CA VAL A 536 -31.98 -38.10 -20.46
C VAL A 536 -32.47 -36.77 -19.86
N LEU A 537 -33.09 -35.78 -20.52
CA LEU A 537 -32.95 -35.13 -21.83
C LEU A 537 -33.78 -33.82 -21.74
N ALA A 538 -33.46 -32.79 -22.53
CA ALA A 538 -33.98 -31.43 -22.32
C ALA A 538 -35.44 -31.16 -22.77
N VAL A 539 -36.05 -30.13 -22.19
CA VAL A 539 -37.04 -29.23 -22.82
C VAL A 539 -36.57 -27.78 -22.56
N ALA A 540 -36.77 -26.87 -23.53
CA ALA A 540 -36.24 -25.51 -23.47
C ALA A 540 -37.33 -24.45 -23.70
N LEU A 541 -37.14 -23.27 -23.08
CA LEU A 541 -37.78 -22.01 -23.45
C LEU A 541 -36.73 -20.88 -23.42
N ALA A 542 -36.81 -19.99 -24.41
CA ALA A 542 -36.07 -18.73 -24.48
C ALA A 542 -37.02 -17.57 -24.07
N LEU A 543 -36.65 -16.31 -23.87
CA LEU A 543 -35.61 -15.47 -24.50
C LEU A 543 -34.84 -14.64 -23.43
N PRO A 544 -34.34 -13.40 -23.69
CA PRO A 544 -32.91 -13.20 -23.85
C PRO A 544 -32.27 -12.34 -22.75
N SER A 545 -30.95 -12.40 -22.63
CA SER A 545 -30.15 -11.40 -21.91
C SER A 545 -28.82 -11.17 -22.65
N SER A 546 -28.31 -9.95 -22.58
CA SER A 546 -27.21 -9.46 -23.42
C SER A 546 -25.85 -10.04 -23.05
N MET A 547 -24.94 -10.06 -24.03
CA MET A 547 -23.55 -10.45 -23.82
C MET A 547 -22.84 -9.43 -22.90
N ALA A 548 -22.48 -9.84 -21.69
CA ALA A 548 -21.45 -9.18 -20.90
C ALA A 548 -20.10 -9.80 -21.26
N GLN A 549 -19.28 -9.08 -22.05
CA GLN A 549 -17.89 -9.49 -22.31
C GLN A 549 -17.05 -9.12 -21.08
N GLY A 550 -16.72 -10.12 -20.27
CA GLY A 550 -15.97 -9.95 -19.03
C GLY A 550 -14.63 -9.27 -19.26
N HIS A 551 -14.56 -7.99 -18.93
CA HIS A 551 -13.30 -7.28 -18.78
C HIS A 551 -12.72 -7.69 -17.43
N THR A 552 -11.70 -8.54 -17.45
CA THR A 552 -10.96 -8.91 -16.24
C THR A 552 -10.08 -7.72 -15.84
N ILE A 553 -10.68 -6.72 -15.19
CA ILE A 553 -9.95 -5.68 -14.49
C ILE A 553 -9.16 -6.38 -13.39
N SER A 554 -7.84 -6.40 -13.52
CA SER A 554 -6.95 -6.91 -12.48
C SER A 554 -6.87 -5.86 -11.38
N LEU A 555 -7.89 -5.79 -10.53
CA LEU A 555 -7.75 -5.11 -9.23
C LEU A 555 -6.51 -5.69 -8.56
N ARG A 556 -5.62 -4.82 -8.09
CA ARG A 556 -4.70 -5.23 -7.04
C ARG A 556 -5.56 -5.52 -5.83
N SER A 557 -5.50 -6.75 -5.32
CA SER A 557 -5.96 -6.96 -3.96
C SER A 557 -5.07 -6.09 -3.08
N LEU A 558 -5.66 -5.30 -2.19
CA LEU A 558 -5.04 -5.08 -0.89
C LEU A 558 -4.80 -6.48 -0.33
N GLU A 559 -3.53 -6.83 -0.11
CA GLU A 559 -3.20 -8.17 0.37
C GLU A 559 -3.67 -8.29 1.81
N SER A 560 -4.53 -9.28 2.09
CA SER A 560 -4.96 -9.57 3.45
C SER A 560 -3.73 -9.89 4.29
N ASN A 561 -3.40 -9.02 5.25
CA ASN A 561 -2.19 -9.15 6.05
C ASN A 561 -2.14 -10.55 6.69
N SER A 562 -1.20 -11.39 6.23
CA SER A 562 -1.23 -12.83 6.48
C SER A 562 -0.95 -13.24 7.94
N SER A 563 -0.71 -12.27 8.82
CA SER A 563 -0.57 -12.44 10.27
C SER A 563 -1.83 -12.06 11.06
N PHE A 564 -2.87 -11.45 10.47
CA PHE A 564 -4.07 -11.05 11.21
C PHE A 564 -4.97 -12.27 11.48
N VAL A 565 -5.29 -12.50 12.75
CA VAL A 565 -6.23 -13.51 13.21
C VAL A 565 -7.07 -12.89 14.31
N PHE A 566 -8.40 -12.84 14.14
CA PHE A 566 -9.32 -12.32 15.16
C PHE A 566 -9.51 -13.33 16.31
N ASP A 567 -8.44 -13.62 17.05
CA ASP A 567 -8.44 -14.50 18.22
C ASP A 567 -8.79 -13.77 19.53
N GLY A 568 -8.96 -12.44 19.48
CA GLY A 568 -9.25 -11.58 20.63
C GLY A 568 -8.02 -11.10 21.40
N THR A 569 -6.80 -11.40 20.95
CA THR A 569 -5.58 -10.77 21.49
C THR A 569 -5.53 -9.26 21.23
N HIS A 570 -6.22 -8.81 20.18
CA HIS A 570 -6.48 -7.41 19.84
C HIS A 570 -8.00 -7.15 19.70
N SER A 571 -8.40 -5.88 19.81
CA SER A 571 -9.78 -5.42 19.61
C SER A 571 -10.05 -4.77 18.25
N ASP A 572 -9.22 -5.01 17.21
CA ASP A 572 -9.51 -4.53 15.85
C ASP A 572 -10.68 -5.31 15.19
N ILE A 573 -11.88 -4.95 15.63
CA ILE A 573 -13.16 -5.38 15.08
C ILE A 573 -13.38 -4.81 13.68
N ALA A 574 -12.78 -3.66 13.35
CA ALA A 574 -12.91 -3.05 12.03
C ALA A 574 -12.18 -3.87 10.96
N GLN A 575 -10.96 -4.36 11.24
CA GLN A 575 -10.18 -5.21 10.34
C GLN A 575 -10.85 -6.57 10.13
N GLN A 576 -11.44 -7.18 11.17
CA GLN A 576 -12.25 -8.39 10.99
C GLN A 576 -13.50 -8.13 10.13
N LEU A 577 -14.23 -7.02 10.35
CA LEU A 577 -15.38 -6.64 9.53
C LEU A 577 -15.00 -6.34 8.08
N TYR A 578 -13.83 -5.74 7.83
CA TYR A 578 -13.24 -5.59 6.49
C TYR A 578 -13.00 -6.95 5.83
N ILE A 579 -12.38 -7.90 6.54
CA ILE A 579 -12.10 -9.25 6.02
C ILE A 579 -13.41 -9.98 5.68
N ARG A 580 -14.44 -9.90 6.54
CA ARG A 580 -15.76 -10.50 6.26
C ARG A 580 -16.46 -9.82 5.08
N HIS A 581 -16.42 -8.49 4.98
CA HIS A 581 -16.94 -7.74 3.82
C HIS A 581 -16.23 -8.12 2.51
N LYS A 582 -14.89 -8.24 2.51
CA LYS A 582 -14.11 -8.73 1.34
C LYS A 582 -14.37 -10.19 1.00
N ALA A 583 -14.74 -11.02 1.99
CA ALA A 583 -15.21 -12.39 1.76
C ALA A 583 -16.62 -12.47 1.12
N GLY A 584 -17.34 -11.34 1.05
CA GLY A 584 -18.70 -11.24 0.51
C GLY A 584 -19.82 -11.48 1.53
N ASP A 585 -19.50 -11.46 2.83
CA ASP A 585 -20.51 -11.56 3.88
C ASP A 585 -21.40 -10.31 3.92
N THR A 586 -22.62 -10.48 4.40
CA THR A 586 -23.57 -9.38 4.60
C THR A 586 -24.29 -9.53 5.92
N ASP A 587 -24.59 -8.42 6.58
CA ASP A 587 -25.49 -8.37 7.72
C ASP A 587 -26.43 -7.15 7.59
N THR A 588 -27.52 -7.22 8.32
CA THR A 588 -28.46 -6.15 8.61
C THR A 588 -27.77 -4.80 8.87
N LYS A 589 -28.32 -3.75 8.26
CA LYS A 589 -27.88 -2.37 8.51
C LYS A 589 -28.26 -1.95 9.93
N VAL A 590 -27.38 -1.20 10.58
CA VAL A 590 -27.58 -0.74 11.95
C VAL A 590 -28.66 0.35 11.96
N SER A 591 -29.74 0.09 12.69
CA SER A 591 -30.82 1.06 12.89
C SER A 591 -30.46 2.00 14.04
N LEU A 592 -30.07 3.23 13.73
CA LEU A 592 -29.75 4.27 14.70
C LEU A 592 -30.85 5.34 14.73
N ASP A 593 -31.17 5.88 15.91
CA ASP A 593 -32.04 7.06 16.04
C ASP A 593 -31.37 8.34 15.47
N SER A 594 -30.04 8.42 15.58
CA SER A 594 -29.20 9.43 14.93
C SER A 594 -27.77 8.90 14.71
N VAL A 595 -27.10 9.40 13.68
CA VAL A 595 -25.67 9.11 13.44
C VAL A 595 -24.83 10.03 14.33
N PRO A 596 -23.82 9.53 15.07
CA PRO A 596 -22.97 10.38 15.90
C PRO A 596 -22.24 11.44 15.09
N VAL A 597 -22.06 12.65 15.66
CA VAL A 597 -21.46 13.79 14.94
C VAL A 597 -20.04 13.49 14.43
N ALA A 598 -19.22 12.76 15.20
CA ALA A 598 -17.88 12.36 14.75
C ALA A 598 -17.92 11.47 13.50
N VAL A 599 -18.81 10.46 13.49
CA VAL A 599 -19.03 9.57 12.33
C VAL A 599 -19.61 10.34 11.14
N ALA A 600 -20.58 11.24 11.39
CA ALA A 600 -21.20 12.04 10.35
C ALA A 600 -20.20 13.00 9.69
N ASN A 601 -19.36 13.69 10.47
CA ASN A 601 -18.32 14.57 9.97
C ASN A 601 -17.33 13.79 9.09
N ARG A 602 -16.76 12.71 9.64
CA ARG A 602 -15.78 11.85 8.95
C ARG A 602 -16.30 11.30 7.61
N LEU A 603 -17.56 10.91 7.53
CA LEU A 603 -18.18 10.46 6.28
C LEU A 603 -18.53 11.63 5.34
N SER A 604 -18.84 12.82 5.87
CA SER A 604 -19.14 14.00 5.06
C SER A 604 -17.93 14.55 4.30
N ASP A 605 -16.72 14.44 4.87
CA ASP A 605 -15.47 14.79 4.19
C ASP A 605 -15.23 13.91 2.94
N LEU A 606 -15.78 12.68 2.94
CA LEU A 606 -15.72 11.72 1.84
C LEU A 606 -16.96 11.77 0.91
N ASN A 607 -17.92 12.67 1.18
CA ASN A 607 -19.24 12.71 0.53
C ASN A 607 -20.04 11.38 0.64
N ILE A 608 -19.86 10.64 1.74
CA ILE A 608 -20.54 9.35 2.00
C ILE A 608 -21.72 9.57 2.96
N GLN A 609 -22.87 8.94 2.67
CA GLN A 609 -23.99 8.84 3.60
C GLN A 609 -23.92 7.53 4.41
N PHE A 610 -24.02 7.62 5.73
CA PHE A 610 -24.03 6.44 6.61
C PHE A 610 -25.15 5.45 6.28
N SER A 611 -26.29 5.92 5.76
CA SER A 611 -27.41 5.08 5.31
C SER A 611 -27.06 4.12 4.18
N ASP A 612 -26.03 4.44 3.39
CA ASP A 612 -25.79 3.81 2.09
C ASP A 612 -24.73 2.70 2.23
N LEU A 613 -23.80 2.85 3.18
CA LEU A 613 -22.84 1.83 3.63
C LEU A 613 -23.51 0.48 4.00
N PRO A 614 -22.92 -0.68 3.66
CA PRO A 614 -23.38 -2.00 4.12
C PRO A 614 -23.32 -2.16 5.65
N GLY A 615 -24.11 -3.08 6.23
CA GLY A 615 -24.22 -3.25 7.69
C GLY A 615 -22.92 -3.61 8.40
N LEU A 616 -22.01 -4.34 7.73
CA LEU A 616 -20.66 -4.61 8.24
C LEU A 616 -19.82 -3.32 8.33
N VAL A 617 -19.82 -2.53 7.26
CA VAL A 617 -19.05 -1.28 7.17
C VAL A 617 -19.59 -0.23 8.13
N GLN A 618 -20.92 -0.13 8.29
CA GLN A 618 -21.55 0.71 9.32
C GLN A 618 -21.03 0.40 10.73
N ARG A 619 -20.85 -0.88 11.08
CA ARG A 619 -20.27 -1.27 12.38
C ARG A 619 -18.77 -1.02 12.47
N ALA A 620 -18.03 -1.25 11.39
CA ALA A 620 -16.60 -0.98 11.36
C ALA A 620 -16.32 0.52 11.58
N VAL A 621 -17.04 1.40 10.88
CA VAL A 621 -16.92 2.87 11.04
C VAL A 621 -17.38 3.32 12.42
N LEU A 622 -18.46 2.75 12.98
CA LEU A 622 -18.85 3.03 14.37
C LEU A 622 -17.70 2.68 15.34
N TRP A 623 -17.20 1.45 15.29
CA TRP A 623 -16.15 0.96 16.20
C TRP A 623 -14.87 1.80 16.11
N ASP A 624 -14.36 1.98 14.89
CA ASP A 624 -13.11 2.68 14.60
C ASP A 624 -13.20 4.18 14.99
N THR A 625 -14.38 4.79 14.87
CA THR A 625 -14.66 6.16 15.36
C THR A 625 -15.07 6.19 16.84
N GLY A 626 -14.82 5.10 17.60
CA GLY A 626 -15.01 5.07 19.05
C GLY A 626 -16.45 4.90 19.52
N PHE A 627 -17.31 4.16 18.81
CA PHE A 627 -18.68 3.89 19.22
C PHE A 627 -18.99 2.40 19.35
N ALA A 628 -19.59 2.04 20.48
CA ALA A 628 -20.29 0.77 20.68
C ALA A 628 -21.82 0.99 20.53
N LEU A 629 -22.60 -0.09 20.57
CA LEU A 629 -24.06 -0.07 20.48
C LEU A 629 -24.70 -0.59 21.77
N SER A 630 -25.61 0.20 22.35
CA SER A 630 -26.41 -0.23 23.50
C SER A 630 -27.33 -1.43 23.15
N PRO A 631 -27.99 -2.07 24.13
CA PRO A 631 -29.02 -3.08 23.88
C PRO A 631 -30.22 -2.58 23.05
N SER A 632 -30.39 -1.26 22.91
CA SER A 632 -31.41 -0.64 22.04
C SER A 632 -30.86 -0.19 20.68
N ASN A 633 -29.62 -0.55 20.33
CA ASN A 633 -28.84 -0.06 19.18
C ASN A 633 -28.58 1.45 19.17
N ALA A 634 -28.68 2.14 20.31
CA ALA A 634 -28.22 3.52 20.40
C ALA A 634 -26.67 3.55 20.41
N PRO A 635 -26.01 4.47 19.67
CA PRO A 635 -24.57 4.64 19.76
C PRO A 635 -24.17 5.10 21.17
N VAL A 636 -23.14 4.48 21.73
CA VAL A 636 -22.52 4.87 23.00
C VAL A 636 -21.06 5.20 22.71
N GLN A 637 -20.63 6.42 23.05
CA GLN A 637 -19.24 6.84 22.89
C GLN A 637 -18.35 6.00 23.82
N VAL A 638 -17.24 5.53 23.26
CA VAL A 638 -16.12 4.90 23.96
C VAL A 638 -14.93 5.85 23.85
N TRP A 639 -14.26 6.06 24.98
CA TRP A 639 -12.96 6.71 25.09
C TRP A 639 -11.91 5.66 25.44
N THR A 640 -10.69 5.87 24.97
CA THR A 640 -9.55 5.00 25.27
C THR A 640 -8.66 5.67 26.33
N MET A 641 -8.06 4.86 27.18
CA MET A 641 -7.21 5.32 28.28
C MET A 641 -5.75 5.31 27.83
N GLN A 642 -4.93 6.24 28.34
CA GLN A 642 -3.51 6.34 27.98
C GLN A 642 -3.34 6.44 26.44
N ASP A 643 -2.30 5.82 25.86
CA ASP A 643 -2.04 5.82 24.42
C ASP A 643 -2.75 4.66 23.66
N TYR A 644 -3.73 3.95 24.26
CA TYR A 644 -4.41 2.83 23.58
C TYR A 644 -5.33 3.30 22.43
N THR A 645 -5.45 2.49 21.38
CA THR A 645 -6.43 2.70 20.29
C THR A 645 -7.63 1.77 20.42
N MET A 646 -8.68 1.96 19.58
CA MET A 646 -9.81 1.01 19.52
C MET A 646 -9.39 -0.40 19.04
N ALA A 647 -8.20 -0.56 18.45
CA ALA A 647 -7.60 -1.86 18.13
C ALA A 647 -6.91 -2.54 19.34
N ASP A 648 -6.57 -1.79 20.40
CA ASP A 648 -5.66 -2.23 21.47
C ASP A 648 -6.28 -2.24 22.88
N ILE A 649 -7.59 -1.95 22.99
CA ILE A 649 -8.32 -2.00 24.27
C ILE A 649 -8.68 -3.43 24.72
N ALA A 650 -8.45 -4.46 23.90
CA ALA A 650 -8.43 -5.84 24.38
C ALA A 650 -7.41 -6.01 25.50
N VAL A 651 -7.84 -6.53 26.64
CA VAL A 651 -7.00 -6.69 27.84
C VAL A 651 -6.33 -8.07 27.81
N PRO A 652 -4.98 -8.16 27.84
CA PRO A 652 -4.26 -9.42 27.91
C PRO A 652 -4.65 -10.28 29.12
N LYS A 653 -4.66 -11.59 28.94
CA LYS A 653 -5.03 -12.55 29.98
C LYS A 653 -4.12 -12.47 31.21
N ASP A 654 -2.83 -12.23 31.01
CA ASP A 654 -1.84 -12.10 32.05
C ASP A 654 -2.08 -10.85 32.92
N GLU A 655 -2.46 -9.71 32.34
CA GLU A 655 -2.91 -8.52 33.08
C GLU A 655 -4.14 -8.83 33.95
N VAL A 656 -5.19 -9.46 33.40
CA VAL A 656 -6.38 -9.90 34.16
C VAL A 656 -6.00 -10.91 35.27
N SER A 657 -4.98 -11.73 35.05
CA SER A 657 -4.48 -12.68 36.06
C SER A 657 -3.63 -12.00 37.14
N GLY A 658 -2.99 -10.87 36.83
CA GLY A 658 -2.16 -10.08 37.75
C GLY A 658 -2.97 -9.49 38.89
N GLU A 659 -4.21 -9.07 38.61
CA GLU A 659 -5.19 -8.66 39.63
C GLU A 659 -5.69 -9.83 40.50
N GLY A 660 -5.29 -11.07 40.21
CA GLY A 660 -5.70 -12.27 40.93
C GLY A 660 -7.03 -12.87 40.47
N CYS A 661 -7.54 -12.48 39.29
CA CYS A 661 -8.75 -13.09 38.74
C CYS A 661 -8.47 -14.47 38.11
N THR A 662 -9.49 -15.32 38.11
CA THR A 662 -9.41 -16.72 37.64
C THR A 662 -10.32 -16.98 36.44
N PHE A 663 -9.97 -18.00 35.67
CA PHE A 663 -10.55 -18.25 34.35
C PHE A 663 -11.28 -19.58 34.24
N LYS A 664 -12.33 -19.58 33.42
CA LYS A 664 -12.94 -20.76 32.82
C LYS A 664 -12.25 -21.01 31.48
N ASN A 665 -11.50 -22.10 31.38
CA ASN A 665 -10.93 -22.55 30.10
C ASN A 665 -12.03 -23.26 29.30
N CYS A 666 -12.13 -22.96 28.01
CA CYS A 666 -13.05 -23.59 27.06
C CYS A 666 -12.28 -24.03 25.82
N THR A 667 -12.43 -25.29 25.40
CA THR A 667 -11.85 -25.82 24.16
C THR A 667 -12.58 -25.32 22.94
N GLN A 668 -11.84 -25.07 21.86
CA GLN A 668 -12.34 -24.57 20.57
C GLN A 668 -12.10 -25.59 19.44
N PRO A 669 -12.76 -25.45 18.26
CA PRO A 669 -12.65 -26.43 17.16
C PRO A 669 -11.26 -26.53 16.50
N ASN A 670 -10.34 -25.63 16.83
CA ASN A 670 -8.97 -25.55 16.33
C ASN A 670 -7.93 -26.13 17.32
N ASP A 671 -8.36 -26.87 18.35
CA ASP A 671 -7.57 -27.36 19.49
C ASP A 671 -6.97 -26.26 20.40
N GLU A 672 -7.38 -24.99 20.25
CA GLU A 672 -6.99 -23.89 21.13
C GLU A 672 -7.95 -23.72 22.33
N LEU A 673 -7.59 -22.78 23.22
CA LEU A 673 -8.33 -22.50 24.45
C LEU A 673 -8.81 -21.05 24.49
N ALA A 674 -10.12 -20.86 24.53
CA ALA A 674 -10.73 -19.63 25.00
C ALA A 674 -10.66 -19.56 26.53
N TYR A 675 -10.60 -18.33 27.05
CA TYR A 675 -10.59 -18.04 28.48
C TYR A 675 -11.66 -17.00 28.79
N TYR A 676 -12.62 -17.40 29.61
CA TYR A 676 -13.67 -16.54 30.14
C TYR A 676 -13.38 -16.22 31.61
N THR A 677 -13.78 -15.06 32.10
CA THR A 677 -13.69 -14.75 33.54
C THR A 677 -14.60 -15.67 34.37
N LEU A 678 -14.06 -16.21 35.47
CA LEU A 678 -14.75 -17.11 36.38
C LEU A 678 -14.88 -16.52 37.79
N ILE A 679 -13.79 -16.15 38.46
CA ILE A 679 -13.85 -15.39 39.73
C ILE A 679 -13.05 -14.11 39.53
N CYS A 680 -13.75 -12.97 39.55
CA CYS A 680 -13.20 -11.63 39.46
C CYS A 680 -14.24 -10.65 40.04
N SER A 681 -13.81 -9.68 40.84
CA SER A 681 -14.68 -8.60 41.34
C SER A 681 -14.76 -7.45 40.33
N GLY A 682 -15.78 -6.59 40.47
CA GLY A 682 -15.90 -5.41 39.63
C GLY A 682 -14.70 -4.46 39.77
N ALA A 683 -14.18 -4.31 40.99
CA ALA A 683 -12.98 -3.51 41.26
C ALA A 683 -11.74 -4.00 40.48
N GLN A 684 -11.49 -5.32 40.46
CA GLN A 684 -10.39 -5.90 39.68
C GLN A 684 -10.61 -5.73 38.18
N MET A 685 -11.85 -5.88 37.70
CA MET A 685 -12.18 -5.78 36.28
C MET A 685 -12.06 -4.35 35.73
N VAL A 686 -12.48 -3.34 36.50
CA VAL A 686 -12.27 -1.94 36.09
C VAL A 686 -10.79 -1.54 36.18
N ASN A 687 -10.02 -2.06 37.15
CA ASN A 687 -8.60 -1.72 37.29
C ASN A 687 -7.71 -2.15 36.10
N VAL A 688 -8.15 -3.15 35.31
CA VAL A 688 -7.49 -3.58 34.05
C VAL A 688 -8.18 -3.05 32.79
N SER A 689 -9.28 -2.31 32.92
CA SER A 689 -10.02 -1.80 31.77
C SER A 689 -9.23 -0.71 31.05
N ARG A 690 -9.20 -0.77 29.71
CA ARG A 690 -8.44 0.16 28.84
C ARG A 690 -9.31 1.24 28.19
N CYS A 691 -10.60 1.24 28.49
CA CYS A 691 -11.61 2.12 27.93
C CYS A 691 -12.58 2.64 29.00
N VAL A 692 -13.18 3.79 28.72
CA VAL A 692 -14.35 4.33 29.43
C VAL A 692 -15.48 4.44 28.42
N ALA A 693 -16.70 3.99 28.74
CA ALA A 693 -17.86 4.14 27.87
C ALA A 693 -18.95 5.02 28.49
N ASP A 694 -19.66 5.77 27.65
CA ASP A 694 -20.70 6.72 28.10
C ASP A 694 -21.88 6.01 28.77
N THR A 695 -22.59 6.74 29.63
CA THR A 695 -23.72 6.21 30.38
C THR A 695 -24.88 5.87 29.45
N PHE A 696 -25.44 4.67 29.60
CA PHE A 696 -26.58 4.18 28.83
C PHE A 696 -27.52 3.35 29.71
N VAL A 697 -28.68 2.97 29.17
CA VAL A 697 -29.68 2.17 29.89
C VAL A 697 -29.69 0.74 29.36
N ASP A 698 -29.30 -0.20 30.21
CA ASP A 698 -29.51 -1.64 30.02
C ASP A 698 -30.60 -2.12 30.99
N SER A 699 -31.79 -2.39 30.49
CA SER A 699 -32.93 -2.86 31.30
C SER A 699 -32.75 -4.29 31.84
N ALA A 700 -31.71 -5.00 31.39
CA ALA A 700 -31.33 -6.32 31.86
C ALA A 700 -29.98 -6.33 32.61
N ALA A 701 -29.43 -5.18 33.01
CA ALA A 701 -28.10 -5.08 33.64
C ALA A 701 -27.87 -6.02 34.84
N THR A 702 -28.93 -6.31 35.60
CA THR A 702 -28.92 -7.16 36.81
C THR A 702 -29.40 -8.61 36.56
N SER A 703 -29.71 -8.96 35.30
CA SER A 703 -30.17 -10.30 34.90
C SER A 703 -29.44 -10.86 33.67
N TYR A 704 -28.61 -10.05 33.02
CA TYR A 704 -27.66 -10.51 32.02
C TYR A 704 -26.51 -11.23 32.72
N LEU A 705 -26.24 -12.46 32.29
CA LEU A 705 -25.22 -13.32 32.87
C LEU A 705 -24.06 -13.57 31.91
N GLY A 706 -23.84 -12.70 30.91
CA GLY A 706 -22.68 -12.83 30.01
C GLY A 706 -21.35 -12.68 30.75
N SER A 707 -20.23 -12.87 30.06
CA SER A 707 -18.91 -12.57 30.64
C SER A 707 -18.62 -11.06 30.67
N MET A 708 -17.75 -10.62 31.59
CA MET A 708 -17.24 -9.24 31.62
C MET A 708 -15.93 -9.09 30.83
N TRP A 709 -15.16 -10.16 30.75
CA TRP A 709 -13.93 -10.26 29.95
C TRP A 709 -13.80 -11.69 29.42
N SER A 710 -13.42 -11.81 28.15
CA SER A 710 -13.05 -13.07 27.53
C SER A 710 -12.14 -12.89 26.32
N VAL A 711 -11.26 -13.86 26.09
CA VAL A 711 -10.31 -13.94 24.96
C VAL A 711 -10.36 -15.35 24.35
N GLY A 712 -10.01 -15.48 23.08
CA GLY A 712 -10.18 -16.71 22.29
C GLY A 712 -11.41 -16.61 21.38
N GLY A 713 -11.26 -15.90 20.27
CA GLY A 713 -12.31 -15.60 19.28
C GLY A 713 -12.09 -16.21 17.89
N GLY A 714 -11.10 -17.09 17.73
CA GLY A 714 -10.42 -17.47 16.47
C GLY A 714 -11.23 -18.19 15.37
N ASP A 715 -12.52 -17.91 15.22
CA ASP A 715 -13.29 -18.23 14.02
C ASP A 715 -12.96 -17.20 12.92
N PRO A 716 -12.25 -17.57 11.84
CA PRO A 716 -11.96 -16.65 10.73
C PRO A 716 -13.22 -16.25 9.94
N SER A 717 -14.37 -16.89 10.20
CA SER A 717 -15.68 -16.54 9.68
C SER A 717 -16.59 -15.75 10.64
N MET A 718 -16.12 -15.41 11.86
CA MET A 718 -16.89 -14.56 12.77
C MET A 718 -17.17 -13.19 12.14
N VAL A 719 -18.45 -12.80 12.14
CA VAL A 719 -18.90 -11.42 11.93
C VAL A 719 -19.12 -10.78 13.29
N PRO A 720 -18.18 -9.97 13.82
CA PRO A 720 -18.32 -9.41 15.16
C PRO A 720 -19.42 -8.35 15.25
N HIS A 721 -20.06 -8.33 16.43
CA HIS A 721 -20.88 -7.26 16.94
C HIS A 721 -20.04 -6.29 17.80
N ILE A 722 -20.66 -5.19 18.23
CA ILE A 722 -20.06 -4.15 19.08
C ILE A 722 -21.02 -3.78 20.22
N ARG A 723 -21.62 -4.78 20.87
CA ARG A 723 -22.75 -4.56 21.79
C ARG A 723 -22.26 -4.26 23.20
N LEU A 724 -22.49 -3.05 23.69
CA LEU A 724 -22.21 -2.67 25.07
C LEU A 724 -23.28 -3.23 26.01
N ARG A 725 -22.87 -3.87 27.10
CA ARG A 725 -23.71 -4.41 28.17
C ARG A 725 -23.27 -3.87 29.54
N ASP A 726 -24.21 -3.60 30.42
CA ASP A 726 -23.95 -3.31 31.84
C ASP A 726 -24.03 -4.61 32.62
N HIS A 727 -22.98 -4.96 33.35
CA HIS A 727 -22.96 -6.07 34.29
C HIS A 727 -23.07 -5.47 35.70
N SER A 728 -24.29 -5.37 36.21
CA SER A 728 -24.61 -4.78 37.51
C SER A 728 -24.99 -5.84 38.54
N TRP A 729 -24.27 -5.95 39.65
CA TRP A 729 -24.57 -6.89 40.73
C TRP A 729 -24.21 -6.33 42.11
N VAL A 730 -24.70 -6.98 43.16
CA VAL A 730 -24.23 -6.78 44.53
C VAL A 730 -23.39 -8.00 44.91
N ASP A 731 -22.16 -7.78 45.33
CA ASP A 731 -21.28 -8.85 45.76
C ASP A 731 -21.82 -9.51 47.06
N PRO A 732 -22.02 -10.84 47.08
CA PRO A 732 -22.73 -11.52 48.16
C PRO A 732 -21.88 -11.75 49.43
N VAL A 733 -20.62 -11.29 49.46
CA VAL A 733 -19.70 -11.44 50.61
C VAL A 733 -19.38 -10.09 51.24
N THR A 734 -19.29 -9.04 50.44
CA THR A 734 -18.91 -7.67 50.84
C THR A 734 -20.08 -6.69 50.87
N GLU A 735 -21.24 -7.07 50.30
CA GLU A 735 -22.43 -6.22 50.10
C GLU A 735 -22.16 -4.97 49.22
N VAL A 736 -21.05 -4.93 48.49
CA VAL A 736 -20.68 -3.84 47.57
C VAL A 736 -21.39 -4.02 46.23
N SER A 737 -22.08 -2.97 45.77
CA SER A 737 -22.59 -2.90 44.41
C SER A 737 -21.47 -2.62 43.41
N TYR A 738 -21.40 -3.41 42.35
CA TYR A 738 -20.55 -3.19 41.18
C TYR A 738 -21.41 -3.01 39.93
N SER A 739 -20.93 -2.19 38.99
CA SER A 739 -21.44 -2.11 37.62
C SER A 739 -20.22 -2.00 36.71
N VAL A 740 -20.10 -2.90 35.74
CA VAL A 740 -18.99 -2.95 34.79
C VAL A 740 -19.57 -2.93 33.39
N TYR A 741 -19.12 -2.00 32.54
CA TYR A 741 -19.52 -2.00 31.14
C TYR A 741 -18.64 -2.97 30.36
N ALA A 742 -19.20 -3.70 29.39
CA ALA A 742 -18.44 -4.63 28.56
C ALA A 742 -18.93 -4.62 27.12
N VAL A 743 -18.01 -4.55 26.15
CA VAL A 743 -18.30 -4.71 24.71
C VAL A 743 -18.27 -6.19 24.36
N HIS A 744 -19.40 -6.68 23.84
CA HIS A 744 -19.63 -8.06 23.45
C HIS A 744 -19.59 -8.21 21.92
N THR A 745 -18.74 -9.12 21.43
CA THR A 745 -18.55 -9.34 19.99
C THR A 745 -19.47 -10.40 19.36
N THR A 746 -20.24 -11.14 20.16
CA THR A 746 -21.17 -12.19 19.67
C THR A 746 -22.65 -11.76 19.76
N SER A 747 -23.58 -12.58 19.29
CA SER A 747 -25.03 -12.36 19.37
C SER A 747 -25.56 -12.60 20.80
N VAL A 748 -26.76 -12.11 21.14
CA VAL A 748 -27.37 -12.38 22.47
C VAL A 748 -27.84 -13.84 22.60
N ALA A 749 -28.05 -14.55 21.50
CA ALA A 749 -28.36 -15.97 21.50
C ALA A 749 -27.11 -16.86 21.64
N ASP A 750 -25.95 -16.31 21.26
CA ASP A 750 -24.68 -17.03 21.10
C ASP A 750 -23.61 -16.57 22.12
N ASP A 751 -23.93 -15.64 23.02
CA ASP A 751 -23.10 -15.27 24.17
C ASP A 751 -23.24 -16.32 25.29
N PRO A 752 -22.18 -17.06 25.65
CA PRO A 752 -22.26 -18.01 26.75
C PRO A 752 -22.42 -17.28 28.09
N ALA A 753 -23.35 -17.78 28.91
CA ALA A 753 -23.47 -17.33 30.28
C ALA A 753 -22.18 -17.61 31.08
N TRP A 754 -21.94 -16.85 32.14
CA TRP A 754 -20.80 -16.95 33.03
C TRP A 754 -20.61 -18.39 33.55
N ASN A 755 -19.36 -18.85 33.56
CA ASN A 755 -18.95 -20.24 33.84
C ASN A 755 -19.47 -21.31 32.84
N VAL A 756 -20.19 -20.92 31.78
CA VAL A 756 -20.54 -21.76 30.63
C VAL A 756 -19.53 -21.51 29.50
N CYS A 757 -19.33 -22.49 28.63
CA CYS A 757 -18.54 -22.36 27.40
C CYS A 757 -19.50 -22.19 26.20
N PRO A 758 -19.01 -21.76 25.03
CA PRO A 758 -19.79 -21.83 23.79
C PRO A 758 -20.43 -23.20 23.56
N ALA A 759 -21.60 -23.22 22.93
CA ALA A 759 -22.31 -24.46 22.63
C ALA A 759 -21.55 -25.30 21.57
N ASP A 760 -21.76 -26.62 21.60
CA ASP A 760 -21.23 -27.59 20.64
C ASP A 760 -19.71 -27.50 20.37
N ASP A 761 -18.93 -27.20 21.43
CA ASP A 761 -17.47 -26.94 21.40
C ASP A 761 -17.06 -25.81 20.41
N GLY A 762 -17.98 -24.86 20.16
CA GLY A 762 -17.79 -23.74 19.25
C GLY A 762 -16.69 -22.75 19.67
N TYR A 763 -16.33 -21.86 18.76
CA TYR A 763 -15.39 -20.79 19.05
C TYR A 763 -15.94 -19.84 20.13
N GLY A 764 -15.04 -19.29 20.96
CA GLY A 764 -15.38 -18.21 21.88
C GLY A 764 -15.51 -16.87 21.18
N ALA A 765 -15.59 -15.82 21.98
CA ALA A 765 -15.74 -14.45 21.52
C ALA A 765 -14.84 -13.52 22.33
N LEU A 766 -14.49 -12.36 21.77
CA LEU A 766 -13.85 -11.29 22.53
C LEU A 766 -14.90 -10.56 23.37
N THR A 767 -14.60 -10.34 24.65
CA THR A 767 -15.33 -9.38 25.49
C THR A 767 -14.36 -8.39 26.10
N VAL A 768 -14.56 -7.10 25.83
CA VAL A 768 -13.69 -6.00 26.32
C VAL A 768 -14.36 -5.27 27.48
N PRO A 769 -13.77 -5.25 28.69
CA PRO A 769 -14.29 -4.49 29.82
C PRO A 769 -13.92 -3.00 29.69
N CYS A 770 -14.87 -2.12 30.03
CA CYS A 770 -14.71 -0.68 30.11
C CYS A 770 -15.27 -0.15 31.44
N HIS A 771 -14.65 0.93 31.92
CA HIS A 771 -15.19 1.82 32.94
C HIS A 771 -16.49 2.51 32.50
N ARG A 772 -17.25 3.02 33.47
CA ARG A 772 -18.40 3.91 33.23
C ARG A 772 -17.98 5.38 33.23
N ARG A 773 -18.52 6.19 32.32
CA ARG A 773 -18.26 7.64 32.23
C ARG A 773 -18.61 8.43 33.50
N ASP A 774 -19.57 7.98 34.32
CA ASP A 774 -19.98 8.65 35.56
C ASP A 774 -19.08 8.34 36.78
N GLU A 775 -18.08 7.47 36.64
CA GLU A 775 -17.02 7.26 37.63
C GLU A 775 -15.96 8.38 37.61
N PHE A 776 -15.89 9.17 36.52
CA PHE A 776 -14.81 10.13 36.24
C PHE A 776 -15.32 11.58 36.17
N THR A 777 -14.51 12.52 36.66
CA THR A 777 -14.79 13.94 36.46
C THR A 777 -14.50 14.38 35.02
N ASP A 778 -15.13 15.47 34.59
CA ASP A 778 -14.89 16.07 33.26
C ASP A 778 -13.42 16.42 33.01
N LYS A 779 -12.65 16.70 34.09
CA LYS A 779 -11.22 16.97 34.01
C LYS A 779 -10.40 15.71 33.71
N GLU A 780 -10.76 14.58 34.31
CA GLU A 780 -10.09 13.30 34.04
C GLU A 780 -10.46 12.78 32.65
N MET A 781 -11.72 12.95 32.25
CA MET A 781 -12.18 12.60 30.90
C MET A 781 -11.60 13.48 29.79
N ALA A 782 -11.24 14.74 30.09
CA ALA A 782 -10.47 15.59 29.18
C ALA A 782 -9.00 15.14 28.99
N ALA A 783 -8.54 14.13 29.74
CA ALA A 783 -7.24 13.48 29.56
C ALA A 783 -7.36 12.05 28.96
N MET A 784 -8.57 11.62 28.58
CA MET A 784 -8.79 10.37 27.86
C MET A 784 -8.80 10.62 26.35
N ASN A 785 -8.32 9.65 25.58
CA ASN A 785 -8.32 9.73 24.12
C ASN A 785 -9.75 9.53 23.58
N THR A 786 -10.19 10.46 22.73
CA THR A 786 -11.45 10.36 21.98
C THR A 786 -11.13 9.85 20.58
N PRO A 787 -11.50 8.62 20.19
CA PRO A 787 -11.16 8.07 18.89
C PRO A 787 -11.86 8.84 17.75
N THR A 788 -11.11 9.14 16.69
CA THR A 788 -11.60 9.87 15.50
C THR A 788 -11.72 8.99 14.25
N GLY A 789 -11.35 7.72 14.34
CA GLY A 789 -11.17 6.83 13.20
C GLY A 789 -9.72 6.67 12.78
N SER A 790 -9.34 5.47 12.36
CA SER A 790 -8.02 5.18 11.78
C SER A 790 -7.94 5.60 10.32
N ALA A 791 -6.72 5.90 9.85
CA ALA A 791 -6.48 6.24 8.45
C ALA A 791 -6.87 5.12 7.49
N TRP A 792 -6.60 3.85 7.84
CA TRP A 792 -6.84 2.72 6.93
C TRP A 792 -8.34 2.48 6.66
N VAL A 793 -9.21 2.64 7.67
CA VAL A 793 -10.67 2.59 7.47
C VAL A 793 -11.15 3.77 6.63
N THR A 794 -10.53 4.95 6.76
CA THR A 794 -10.84 6.11 5.90
C THR A 794 -10.45 5.84 4.44
N THR A 795 -9.27 5.28 4.17
CA THR A 795 -8.86 4.86 2.81
C THR A 795 -9.78 3.77 2.24
N TRP A 796 -10.21 2.80 3.06
CA TRP A 796 -11.21 1.80 2.63
C TRP A 796 -12.55 2.46 2.22
N LEU A 797 -13.01 3.44 2.98
CA LEU A 797 -14.20 4.21 2.64
C LEU A 797 -14.05 5.00 1.34
N GLU A 798 -12.88 5.63 1.13
CA GLU A 798 -12.52 6.36 -0.09
C GLU A 798 -12.51 5.44 -1.33
N GLU A 799 -11.89 4.25 -1.23
CA GLU A 799 -11.74 3.33 -2.37
C GLU A 799 -13.05 2.66 -2.81
N GLU A 800 -13.96 2.36 -1.88
CA GLU A 800 -15.18 1.59 -2.17
C GLU A 800 -16.49 2.40 -2.18
N PHE A 801 -16.58 3.52 -1.45
CA PHE A 801 -17.85 4.16 -1.14
C PHE A 801 -17.92 5.67 -1.42
N ALA A 802 -16.79 6.39 -1.49
CA ALA A 802 -16.79 7.81 -1.84
C ALA A 802 -17.18 8.03 -3.32
N GLU A 803 -17.93 9.10 -3.60
CA GLU A 803 -18.24 9.52 -4.97
C GLU A 803 -17.03 10.16 -5.66
N GLY A 804 -16.05 9.32 -6.02
CA GLY A 804 -14.90 9.74 -6.81
C GLY A 804 -15.37 10.40 -8.13
N SER A 805 -14.75 11.53 -8.47
CA SER A 805 -15.03 12.28 -9.72
C SER A 805 -14.43 11.60 -10.97
N GLY A 806 -14.70 10.30 -11.10
CA GLY A 806 -14.28 9.45 -12.20
C GLY A 806 -14.84 9.93 -13.52
N PHE A 807 -14.03 10.65 -14.28
CA PHE A 807 -14.26 10.88 -15.71
C PHE A 807 -14.24 9.54 -16.44
N ASP A 808 -15.41 8.92 -16.57
CA ASP A 808 -15.55 7.63 -17.22
C ASP A 808 -15.13 7.75 -18.70
N LEU A 809 -13.93 7.24 -18.99
CA LEU A 809 -13.31 7.30 -20.31
C LEU A 809 -14.16 6.55 -21.36
N LEU A 810 -15.00 5.61 -20.94
CA LEU A 810 -15.99 4.93 -21.79
C LEU A 810 -17.04 5.90 -22.36
N LEU A 811 -17.36 7.02 -21.70
CA LEU A 811 -18.30 8.01 -22.24
C LEU A 811 -17.72 8.83 -23.40
N LEU A 812 -16.40 8.91 -23.54
CA LEU A 812 -15.76 9.53 -24.71
C LEU A 812 -15.70 8.59 -25.93
N VAL A 813 -15.73 7.27 -25.73
CA VAL A 813 -15.74 6.27 -26.81
C VAL A 813 -16.92 6.43 -27.79
N PRO A 814 -18.19 6.55 -27.37
CA PRO A 814 -19.31 6.77 -28.29
C PRO A 814 -19.26 8.15 -28.94
N ILE A 815 -18.72 9.18 -28.27
CA ILE A 815 -18.60 10.53 -28.84
C ILE A 815 -17.55 10.55 -29.97
N LEU A 816 -16.36 9.99 -29.73
CA LEU A 816 -15.32 9.85 -30.75
C LEU A 816 -15.76 8.91 -31.87
N GLY A 817 -16.42 7.79 -31.54
CA GLY A 817 -17.01 6.87 -32.51
C GLY A 817 -18.06 7.54 -33.42
N ALA A 818 -18.94 8.37 -32.86
CA ALA A 818 -19.92 9.14 -33.61
C ALA A 818 -19.27 10.18 -34.53
N VAL A 819 -18.24 10.90 -34.06
CA VAL A 819 -17.46 11.84 -34.89
C VAL A 819 -16.78 11.13 -36.06
N VAL A 820 -16.13 9.98 -35.80
CA VAL A 820 -15.51 9.16 -36.86
C VAL A 820 -16.56 8.66 -37.86
N LEU A 821 -17.73 8.22 -37.40
CA LEU A 821 -18.85 7.82 -38.28
C LEU A 821 -19.35 8.98 -39.14
N ILE A 822 -19.57 10.17 -38.57
CA ILE A 822 -20.03 11.35 -39.31
C ILE A 822 -19.00 11.76 -40.38
N VAL A 823 -17.71 11.73 -40.04
CA VAL A 823 -16.61 12.01 -40.98
C VAL A 823 -16.56 10.95 -42.08
N ALA A 824 -16.66 9.66 -41.74
CA ALA A 824 -16.66 8.55 -42.71
C ALA A 824 -17.87 8.60 -43.66
N ILE A 825 -19.06 8.94 -43.16
CA ILE A 825 -20.27 9.14 -43.96
C ILE A 825 -20.10 10.36 -44.89
N GLY A 826 -19.50 11.44 -44.40
CA GLY A 826 -19.16 12.62 -45.21
C GLY A 826 -18.20 12.30 -46.37
N PHE A 827 -17.09 11.63 -46.08
CA PHE A 827 -16.14 11.17 -47.11
C PHE A 827 -16.77 10.17 -48.07
N GLY A 828 -17.58 9.22 -47.57
CA GLY A 828 -18.32 8.26 -48.37
C GLY A 828 -19.27 8.94 -49.36
N TRP A 829 -20.05 9.92 -48.90
CA TRP A 829 -20.97 10.70 -49.76
C TRP A 829 -20.23 11.53 -50.81
N VAL A 830 -19.09 12.15 -50.46
CA VAL A 830 -18.23 12.88 -51.41
C VAL A 830 -17.62 11.94 -52.45
N TYR A 831 -17.18 10.75 -52.05
CA TYR A 831 -16.63 9.74 -52.96
C TYR A 831 -17.69 9.18 -53.92
N TRP A 832 -18.87 8.83 -53.40
CA TRP A 832 -20.00 8.35 -54.20
C TRP A 832 -20.44 9.40 -55.23
N LYS A 833 -20.57 10.67 -54.80
CA LYS A 833 -20.96 11.81 -55.65
C LYS A 833 -19.91 12.20 -56.69
N ARG A 834 -18.63 11.87 -56.47
CA ARG A 834 -17.58 11.93 -57.49
C ARG A 834 -17.67 10.78 -58.49
N LYS A 835 -17.91 9.55 -58.01
CA LYS A 835 -18.05 8.35 -58.85
C LYS A 835 -19.26 8.43 -59.78
N ASP A 836 -20.37 9.01 -59.31
CA ASP A 836 -21.59 9.17 -60.10
C ASP A 836 -21.38 10.13 -61.30
N LYS A 837 -20.61 11.22 -61.10
CA LYS A 837 -20.18 12.08 -62.22
C LYS A 837 -19.32 11.36 -63.25
N SER A 838 -18.42 10.46 -62.83
CA SER A 838 -17.56 9.72 -63.78
C SER A 838 -18.30 8.73 -64.68
N LYS A 839 -19.59 8.43 -64.41
CA LYS A 839 -20.41 7.55 -65.25
C LYS A 839 -21.23 8.26 -66.34
N ILE A 840 -21.17 9.59 -66.41
CA ILE A 840 -22.04 10.40 -67.28
C ILE A 840 -21.32 10.85 -68.56
N GLU A 841 -19.99 10.79 -68.61
CA GLU A 841 -19.18 11.28 -69.76
C GLU A 841 -18.84 10.18 -70.79
N ASP A 842 -18.93 8.89 -70.43
CA ASP A 842 -18.55 7.74 -71.31
C ASP A 842 -19.65 7.24 -72.27
N THR A 843 -20.83 7.86 -72.33
CA THR A 843 -21.98 7.30 -73.08
C THR A 843 -22.80 8.30 -73.92
N VAL A 844 -22.17 9.29 -74.57
CA VAL A 844 -22.74 9.90 -75.80
C VAL A 844 -21.64 10.11 -76.85
N SER A 845 -21.44 9.09 -77.69
CA SER A 845 -20.91 9.25 -79.04
C SER A 845 -21.62 8.24 -79.95
N THR A 846 -21.80 8.61 -81.22
CA THR A 846 -22.47 7.84 -82.31
C THR A 846 -24.00 8.01 -82.42
N THR A 847 -24.39 8.59 -83.57
CA THR A 847 -25.69 8.50 -84.31
C THR A 847 -27.02 8.90 -83.65
N CYS A 848 -27.47 10.11 -84.01
CA CYS A 848 -28.52 10.38 -85.01
C CYS A 848 -29.78 9.47 -85.14
N ASP A 849 -30.91 10.18 -85.24
CA ASP A 849 -31.99 10.06 -86.25
C ASP A 849 -33.33 9.31 -85.99
N LEU A 850 -34.35 9.86 -86.68
CA LEU A 850 -35.74 9.42 -86.90
C LEU A 850 -36.77 9.35 -85.73
N ALA A 851 -37.47 10.47 -85.57
CA ALA A 851 -38.90 10.63 -85.91
C ALA A 851 -40.05 9.94 -85.11
N ALA A 852 -40.92 10.84 -84.61
CA ALA A 852 -42.40 10.82 -84.74
C ALA A 852 -43.31 10.14 -83.66
N VAL A 853 -44.59 10.52 -83.77
CA VAL A 853 -45.81 10.04 -83.07
C VAL A 853 -46.04 10.53 -81.63
N SER A 854 -46.98 11.49 -81.51
CA SER A 854 -47.85 11.69 -80.35
C SER A 854 -49.20 11.00 -80.64
N PRO A 855 -49.97 10.51 -79.63
CA PRO A 855 -51.20 11.26 -79.31
C PRO A 855 -51.74 11.16 -77.85
N GLN A 856 -52.16 12.33 -77.32
CA GLN A 856 -53.48 12.64 -76.73
C GLN A 856 -54.07 11.99 -75.43
N TYR A 857 -54.79 12.88 -74.70
CA TYR A 857 -56.04 12.69 -73.91
C TYR A 857 -55.93 12.06 -72.50
N MET A 858 -56.28 12.78 -71.41
CA MET A 858 -57.61 13.22 -70.87
C MET A 858 -58.23 12.18 -69.90
N SER A 859 -59.09 12.51 -68.91
CA SER A 859 -59.53 13.75 -68.22
C SER A 859 -60.35 13.32 -66.97
N GLY A 860 -60.64 14.21 -66.01
CA GLY A 860 -61.66 13.93 -64.97
C GLY A 860 -61.53 14.67 -63.63
N SER A 861 -62.29 15.74 -63.43
CA SER A 861 -62.47 16.41 -62.13
C SER A 861 -63.72 15.91 -61.40
N THR A 862 -63.80 16.07 -60.06
CA THR A 862 -64.83 16.91 -59.39
C THR A 862 -64.71 16.92 -57.85
N VAL A 863 -65.35 17.91 -57.21
CA VAL A 863 -65.47 18.15 -55.75
C VAL A 863 -66.93 18.57 -55.47
N PRO A 864 -67.51 18.31 -54.29
CA PRO A 864 -68.09 19.46 -53.54
C PRO A 864 -68.04 19.37 -51.98
N LEU A 865 -68.19 20.55 -51.36
CA LEU A 865 -68.45 20.89 -49.94
C LEU A 865 -69.98 21.23 -49.75
N PRO A 866 -70.51 21.94 -48.71
CA PRO A 866 -70.11 22.25 -47.31
C PRO A 866 -71.25 22.07 -46.23
N LYS A 867 -70.99 22.40 -44.95
CA LYS A 867 -71.84 23.14 -43.93
C LYS A 867 -71.04 23.23 -42.58
N TYR A 868 -70.88 24.35 -41.84
CA TYR A 868 -71.77 25.34 -41.17
C TYR A 868 -72.62 24.78 -39.98
N ALA A 869 -72.77 25.38 -38.78
CA ALA A 869 -72.05 26.43 -38.00
C ALA A 869 -72.67 26.59 -36.56
N SER A 870 -72.20 27.58 -35.75
CA SER A 870 -72.70 28.12 -34.43
C SER A 870 -72.40 27.34 -33.11
N GLY A 871 -72.33 27.98 -31.90
CA GLY A 871 -72.10 29.41 -31.59
C GLY A 871 -72.43 29.94 -30.15
N THR A 872 -71.43 30.52 -29.45
CA THR A 872 -71.50 31.74 -28.58
C THR A 872 -72.18 31.65 -27.15
N PRO A 873 -72.35 32.73 -26.32
CA PRO A 873 -71.55 32.90 -25.08
C PRO A 873 -72.32 33.35 -23.78
N GLU A 874 -71.65 34.11 -22.89
CA GLU A 874 -71.93 34.43 -21.45
C GLU A 874 -73.24 35.15 -21.04
N HIS A 875 -73.59 34.99 -19.73
CA HIS A 875 -74.18 36.00 -18.83
C HIS A 875 -73.52 35.81 -17.44
N ALA A 876 -72.95 36.77 -16.68
CA ALA A 876 -73.17 38.20 -16.40
C ALA A 876 -73.93 38.47 -15.07
N LEU A 877 -73.27 39.12 -14.07
CA LEU A 877 -73.83 40.12 -13.13
C LEU A 877 -72.80 40.69 -12.10
N ARG A 878 -73.08 41.90 -11.59
CA ARG A 878 -72.43 42.67 -10.48
C ARG A 878 -73.57 43.11 -9.50
N PRO A 879 -73.38 43.76 -8.32
CA PRO A 879 -72.17 44.36 -7.69
C PRO A 879 -71.81 43.68 -6.32
N THR A 880 -71.50 44.23 -5.11
CA THR A 880 -71.54 45.59 -4.49
C THR A 880 -70.66 45.73 -3.21
N VAL A 881 -69.70 46.68 -3.22
CA VAL A 881 -69.45 47.76 -2.21
C VAL A 881 -69.13 47.47 -0.71
N MET A 882 -67.93 47.97 -0.30
CA MET A 882 -67.49 48.57 1.01
C MET A 882 -67.18 47.76 2.30
N THR A 883 -66.02 48.14 2.90
CA THR A 883 -65.68 48.25 4.36
C THR A 883 -65.58 46.95 5.21
N THR A 884 -64.78 46.86 6.29
CA THR A 884 -63.97 47.86 7.05
C THR A 884 -62.66 47.26 7.64
N GLN A 885 -61.91 48.08 8.38
CA GLN A 885 -60.68 47.80 9.15
C GLN A 885 -60.79 46.65 10.18
N GLY A 886 -59.63 46.09 10.59
CA GLY A 886 -59.49 45.27 11.81
C GLY A 886 -58.03 44.88 12.09
N SER A 887 -57.42 45.46 13.14
CA SER A 887 -56.01 45.23 13.53
C SER A 887 -55.89 44.22 14.67
N LEU A 888 -54.77 43.47 14.75
CA LEU A 888 -53.78 43.57 15.85
C LEU A 888 -52.65 42.51 15.79
N LEU A 889 -51.58 42.78 16.55
CA LEU A 889 -50.39 41.93 16.78
C LEU A 889 -50.30 41.58 18.28
N SER A 890 -49.92 40.34 18.59
CA SER A 890 -49.35 39.85 19.86
C SER A 890 -48.82 38.42 19.58
N SER A 891 -47.61 37.91 19.92
CA SER A 891 -46.67 38.14 21.03
C SER A 891 -47.23 37.73 22.40
N GLN A 892 -46.52 37.04 23.32
CA GLN A 892 -45.18 36.39 23.28
C GLN A 892 -45.07 35.34 24.43
N SER A 893 -43.85 34.83 24.73
CA SER A 893 -43.47 33.81 25.76
C SER A 893 -43.73 32.34 25.36
N ALA A 894 -42.86 31.33 25.55
CA ALA A 894 -41.56 31.17 26.25
C ALA A 894 -41.55 30.96 27.77
N SER A 895 -41.20 29.75 28.22
CA SER A 895 -40.12 29.50 29.20
C SER A 895 -39.83 28.00 29.42
N ASN A 896 -38.55 27.72 29.63
CA ASN A 896 -37.86 26.61 30.32
C ASN A 896 -38.55 25.25 30.57
N GLY A 897 -37.81 24.19 30.22
CA GLY A 897 -37.75 22.90 30.90
C GLY A 897 -36.30 22.47 30.96
#